data_AF-A0A845YPM5-F1
#
_entry.id   AF-A0A845YPM5-F1
#
_cell.length_a   1.000
_cell.length_b   1.000
_cell.length_c   1.000
_cell.angle_alpha   90.00
_cell.angle_beta   90.00
_cell.angle_gamma   90.00
#
_symmetry.space_group_name_H-M   'P 1'
#
loop_
_entity.id
_entity.type
_entity.pdbx_description
1 polymer ?
#
loop_
_entity_poly.entity_id
_entity_poly.type
_entity_poly.pdbx_seq_one_letter_code
_entity_poly.pdbx_strand_id
1 'polypeptide(L)'
;MSGESGIQVEKPVSVLRKDIKVNPKSLLMSLGKAAINGTFLKWDELAKSGVEILDALGLEKEPGEIAGLLIVRSLMQAMQDLLRENRELLVKQPDNLKALYQQLNNSLANGELVINQDFFLRPQQLPIVQAAKTGFLQWLADFVEKPVEAQKISDRLPTYFVFALNDQWVEHSQDYLALKEVLDTPLTQATKREQGWLRYRAWLQKRVEEPMFLEAFSLKQVYVPLRAYYEQEVECPPDQKLERGTIEGKKQELVVVDLNKELETWLQEAKSDDAIRLISGGPGSGKSSFGKIFAAQQAEKGEIPVLFIPLHLFKLSDDLVRAVGEFVQVEGFLSHNPLDRSDGEPRLLIIFDGLDELSMQGKIAAEAAREFVEEVKLKVNQFNHHQTRLQVLISGREVVVQANRSKLRQPQQLLYLLPYFVTEAEREDYIDKQKLLEQDQRQLWWQLYGKAKGKDYTGLPAELDRENLLEITAQPLLNYLVALSIERDKLQFSEETNLNQIYEDLLEAVYERGYEKHGNRLMEGIKKEEFVGILEEIALACWHGDGRTTTVGEIELHCDNSGLRVILNRFQESFNEDSKASVTRLLTAFYFRESGGFRTSEKTFEFTHKSFGEYLTAKRLVEGIRFIHNELEERKNNFRKGFDKREALEKWANLFGIWAIDGYLFQFICDEMSLQKSSDVHNWQKTLCCLIESTLNDGMPMERLTPRTNFLIEIWQARNAEEGLLAVLNACARVTKEVSEIKWISPDAFGTWISRLQGQRIGEKNVLAFDCLSFLNLQGCILLLRDLYKANLTQSSLENASLIVANCVGAELQGVNLRGADLAGANLRGADLAGANLQEANLQWANLTGANLQEANLQGANLVEANLQQANLQEANLQGAILQGTNLLEANLQQANLQGAYLQDAYLEEANLKGTILEGKDIASLTTSSDEDSDES
;
A
#
# COMPACT_ATOMS: atom_id res chain seq x y z
N MET A 1 -10.21 -11.18 76.04
CA MET A 1 -10.98 -12.22 76.76
C MET A 1 -11.84 -12.94 75.74
N SER A 2 -11.74 -14.28 75.69
CA SER A 2 -12.73 -15.28 75.22
C SER A 2 -13.52 -15.02 73.91
N GLY A 3 -13.60 -15.93 72.95
CA GLY A 3 -13.34 -17.36 73.00
C GLY A 3 -13.65 -18.04 71.66
N GLU A 4 -13.29 -19.32 71.66
CA GLU A 4 -13.24 -20.35 70.62
C GLU A 4 -14.48 -20.50 69.71
N SER A 5 -14.25 -20.87 68.44
CA SER A 5 -14.43 -22.25 67.96
C SER A 5 -14.43 -22.28 66.42
N GLY A 6 -13.48 -23.00 65.84
CA GLY A 6 -13.36 -23.15 64.39
C GLY A 6 -12.19 -24.05 64.06
N ILE A 7 -12.48 -25.34 64.01
CA ILE A 7 -11.64 -26.47 63.59
C ILE A 7 -10.40 -26.01 62.80
N GLN A 8 -9.22 -26.08 63.44
CA GLN A 8 -7.96 -26.12 62.71
C GLN A 8 -7.95 -27.42 61.90
N VAL A 9 -8.37 -27.34 60.65
CA VAL A 9 -8.02 -28.37 59.67
C VAL A 9 -6.55 -28.15 59.38
N GLU A 10 -5.69 -28.90 60.08
CA GLU A 10 -4.34 -29.18 59.62
C GLU A 10 -4.47 -29.62 58.16
N LYS A 11 -4.01 -28.78 57.23
CA LYS A 11 -3.83 -29.19 55.84
C LYS A 11 -3.00 -30.47 55.88
N PRO A 12 -3.48 -31.60 55.34
CA PRO A 12 -2.64 -32.77 55.24
C PRO A 12 -1.49 -32.41 54.30
N VAL A 13 -0.30 -32.24 54.88
CA VAL A 13 0.96 -32.33 54.15
C VAL A 13 1.00 -33.73 53.54
N SER A 14 1.44 -33.81 52.28
CA SER A 14 1.66 -35.02 51.45
C SER A 14 0.50 -35.45 50.54
N VAL A 15 0.33 -34.70 49.45
CA VAL A 15 0.08 -35.32 48.14
C VAL A 15 1.23 -34.91 47.21
N LEU A 16 2.36 -35.58 47.45
CA LEU A 16 3.41 -35.96 46.50
C LEU A 16 3.68 -35.03 45.29
N ARG A 17 4.63 -34.10 45.44
CA ARG A 17 5.44 -33.63 44.32
C ARG A 17 6.35 -34.79 43.89
N LYS A 18 6.00 -35.50 42.82
CA LYS A 18 6.86 -36.55 42.23
C LYS A 18 7.58 -35.99 41.01
N ASP A 19 8.89 -35.84 41.15
CA ASP A 19 9.78 -35.52 40.03
C ASP A 19 9.99 -36.78 39.19
N ILE A 20 9.56 -36.75 37.94
CA ILE A 20 9.77 -37.87 37.00
C ILE A 20 11.09 -37.63 36.28
N LYS A 21 12.05 -38.53 36.50
CA LYS A 21 13.34 -38.50 35.81
C LYS A 21 13.24 -39.22 34.46
N VAL A 22 13.59 -38.52 33.40
CA VAL A 22 13.63 -39.05 32.04
C VAL A 22 15.08 -39.03 31.56
N ASN A 23 15.54 -40.14 30.96
CA ASN A 23 16.81 -40.18 30.24
C ASN A 23 16.55 -39.96 28.74
N PRO A 24 16.74 -38.74 28.22
CA PRO A 24 16.42 -38.41 26.83
C PRO A 24 17.26 -39.20 25.80
N LYS A 25 18.49 -39.59 26.15
CA LYS A 25 19.42 -40.27 25.24
C LYS A 25 19.04 -41.73 25.02
N SER A 26 18.66 -42.44 26.08
CA SER A 26 18.18 -43.83 25.96
C SER A 26 16.88 -43.90 25.16
N LEU A 27 15.96 -42.95 25.39
CA LEU A 27 14.69 -42.85 24.67
C LEU A 27 14.86 -42.60 23.17
N LEU A 28 15.71 -41.64 22.77
CA LEU A 28 15.98 -41.39 21.36
C LEU A 28 16.67 -42.59 20.68
N MET A 29 17.55 -43.30 21.38
CA MET A 29 18.19 -44.51 20.86
C MET A 29 17.20 -45.66 20.65
N SER A 30 16.24 -45.84 21.55
CA SER A 30 15.19 -46.85 21.42
C SER A 30 14.29 -46.53 20.23
N LEU A 31 13.78 -45.30 20.14
CA LEU A 31 12.92 -44.85 19.04
C LEU A 31 13.63 -44.85 17.68
N GLY A 32 14.91 -44.46 17.66
CA GLY A 32 15.76 -44.48 16.47
C GLY A 32 15.99 -45.88 15.90
N LYS A 33 15.82 -46.95 16.68
CA LYS A 33 15.88 -48.34 16.19
C LYS A 33 14.60 -48.79 15.48
N ALA A 34 13.42 -48.29 15.88
CA ALA A 34 12.16 -48.55 15.17
C ALA A 34 12.02 -47.76 13.86
N ALA A 35 12.64 -46.57 13.80
CA ALA A 35 12.59 -45.65 12.67
C ALA A 35 13.32 -46.14 11.39
N ILE A 36 14.18 -47.15 11.51
CA ILE A 36 15.21 -47.51 10.50
C ILE A 36 14.60 -48.02 9.17
N ASN A 37 13.31 -48.36 9.14
CA ASN A 37 12.65 -48.97 7.98
C ASN A 37 11.64 -48.07 7.24
N GLY A 38 11.50 -46.79 7.61
CA GLY A 38 10.51 -45.87 7.03
C GLY A 38 11.12 -44.60 6.42
N THR A 39 10.37 -43.92 5.52
CA THR A 39 10.68 -42.57 5.01
C THR A 39 10.07 -41.51 5.96
N PHE A 40 10.64 -40.29 6.03
CA PHE A 40 10.21 -39.23 6.96
C PHE A 40 8.71 -38.90 6.89
N LEU A 41 8.13 -38.94 5.69
CA LEU A 41 6.69 -38.74 5.40
C LEU A 41 5.76 -39.91 5.79
N LYS A 42 6.30 -41.11 6.07
CA LYS A 42 5.52 -42.30 6.48
C LYS A 42 5.46 -42.49 8.00
N TRP A 43 6.01 -41.55 8.77
CA TRP A 43 5.91 -41.55 10.23
C TRP A 43 4.47 -41.49 10.73
N ASP A 44 3.57 -40.86 9.98
CA ASP A 44 2.15 -40.78 10.31
C ASP A 44 1.46 -42.16 10.33
N GLU A 45 1.96 -43.13 9.55
CA GLU A 45 1.45 -44.50 9.54
C GLU A 45 1.96 -45.33 10.73
N LEU A 46 3.17 -45.03 11.22
CA LEU A 46 3.73 -45.64 12.43
C LEU A 46 3.14 -45.04 13.72
N ALA A 47 2.48 -43.88 13.65
CA ALA A 47 1.99 -43.11 14.80
C ALA A 47 0.60 -43.53 15.33
N LYS A 48 -0.10 -44.49 14.70
CA LYS A 48 -1.52 -44.75 14.99
C LYS A 48 -1.84 -45.42 16.34
N SER A 49 -0.86 -45.94 17.09
CA SER A 49 -1.05 -46.18 18.53
C SER A 49 0.28 -46.06 19.30
N GLY A 50 0.34 -45.20 20.33
CA GLY A 50 1.58 -45.01 21.13
C GLY A 50 1.93 -46.19 22.00
N VAL A 51 0.91 -46.98 22.37
CA VAL A 51 1.06 -48.17 23.21
C VAL A 51 1.73 -49.31 22.43
N GLU A 52 1.43 -49.50 21.14
CA GLU A 52 2.08 -50.53 20.31
C GLU A 52 3.53 -50.17 19.98
N ILE A 53 3.90 -48.88 19.93
CA ILE A 53 5.29 -48.45 19.74
C ILE A 53 6.15 -48.80 20.96
N LEU A 54 5.65 -48.58 22.18
CA LEU A 54 6.35 -48.97 23.41
C LEU A 54 6.52 -50.50 23.50
N ASP A 55 5.46 -51.23 23.18
CA ASP A 55 5.46 -52.69 23.15
C ASP A 55 6.39 -53.24 22.02
N ALA A 56 6.45 -52.58 20.85
CA ALA A 56 7.37 -52.91 19.75
C ALA A 56 8.84 -52.52 20.01
N LEU A 57 9.07 -51.55 20.90
CA LEU A 57 10.40 -51.09 21.31
C LEU A 57 10.97 -51.80 22.53
N GLY A 58 10.16 -52.67 23.18
CA GLY A 58 10.56 -53.39 24.40
C GLY A 58 10.74 -52.48 25.61
N LEU A 59 10.01 -51.37 25.66
CA LEU A 59 10.02 -50.38 26.74
C LEU A 59 8.87 -50.65 27.73
N GLU A 60 9.08 -50.36 29.01
CA GLU A 60 8.09 -50.55 30.07
C GLU A 60 7.07 -49.38 30.06
N LYS A 61 5.84 -49.62 30.55
CA LYS A 61 4.80 -48.57 30.65
C LYS A 61 5.01 -47.65 31.86
N GLU A 62 6.27 -47.31 32.16
CA GLU A 62 6.64 -46.44 33.26
C GLU A 62 6.40 -44.95 32.92
N PRO A 63 6.05 -44.10 33.90
CA PRO A 63 5.79 -42.67 33.67
C PRO A 63 6.95 -41.92 33.00
N GLY A 64 8.20 -42.30 33.27
CA GLY A 64 9.38 -41.68 32.67
C GLY A 64 9.53 -41.98 31.17
N GLU A 65 9.20 -43.19 30.73
CA GLU A 65 9.31 -43.59 29.32
C GLU A 65 8.15 -43.00 28.50
N ILE A 66 6.95 -42.96 29.07
CA ILE A 66 5.77 -42.31 28.47
C ILE A 66 5.99 -40.80 28.33
N ALA A 67 6.60 -40.17 29.32
CA ALA A 67 6.98 -38.75 29.27
C ALA A 67 8.03 -38.46 28.17
N GLY A 68 9.00 -39.35 28.01
CA GLY A 68 9.94 -39.29 26.90
C GLY A 68 9.28 -39.45 25.53
N LEU A 69 8.32 -40.39 25.40
CA LEU A 69 7.56 -40.59 24.17
C LEU A 69 6.79 -39.33 23.77
N LEU A 70 6.12 -38.67 24.73
CA LEU A 70 5.44 -37.40 24.51
C LEU A 70 6.39 -36.33 23.95
N ILE A 71 7.56 -36.14 24.58
CA ILE A 71 8.55 -35.15 24.13
C ILE A 71 9.03 -35.46 22.71
N VAL A 72 9.40 -36.71 22.41
CA VAL A 72 9.95 -37.06 21.08
C VAL A 72 8.87 -36.96 20.00
N ARG A 73 7.64 -37.42 20.25
CA ARG A 73 6.53 -37.25 19.29
C ARG A 73 6.27 -35.79 18.99
N SER A 74 6.26 -34.95 20.03
CA SER A 74 6.04 -33.51 19.87
C SER A 74 7.17 -32.84 19.09
N LEU A 75 8.43 -33.24 19.31
CA LEU A 75 9.58 -32.74 18.52
C LEU A 75 9.49 -33.18 17.05
N MET A 76 9.14 -34.43 16.79
CA MET A 76 8.99 -34.95 15.42
C MET A 76 7.86 -34.26 14.67
N GLN A 77 6.69 -34.09 15.32
CA GLN A 77 5.57 -33.34 14.76
C GLN A 77 5.96 -31.89 14.46
N ALA A 78 6.68 -31.23 15.38
CA ALA A 78 7.17 -29.88 15.19
C ALA A 78 8.12 -29.75 13.98
N MET A 79 9.06 -30.69 13.82
CA MET A 79 9.97 -30.73 12.66
C MET A 79 9.21 -31.01 11.35
N GLN A 80 8.23 -31.91 11.37
CA GLN A 80 7.37 -32.21 10.22
C GLN A 80 6.55 -31.01 9.78
N ASP A 81 5.94 -30.30 10.72
CA ASP A 81 5.18 -29.08 10.45
C ASP A 81 6.09 -28.01 9.81
N LEU A 82 7.29 -27.80 10.36
CA LEU A 82 8.27 -26.87 9.81
C LEU A 82 8.71 -27.27 8.40
N LEU A 83 8.96 -28.55 8.15
CA LEU A 83 9.32 -29.03 6.81
C LEU A 83 8.17 -28.89 5.83
N ARG A 84 6.92 -29.16 6.26
CA ARG A 84 5.73 -29.04 5.43
C ARG A 84 5.49 -27.60 5.00
N GLU A 85 5.66 -26.66 5.91
CA GLU A 85 5.49 -25.23 5.63
C GLU A 85 6.60 -24.64 4.77
N ASN A 86 7.82 -25.20 4.82
CA ASN A 86 8.98 -24.72 4.07
C ASN A 86 9.37 -25.68 2.93
N ARG A 87 8.42 -26.45 2.38
CA ARG A 87 8.68 -27.46 1.32
C ARG A 87 9.41 -26.87 0.11
N GLU A 88 9.12 -25.60 -0.20
CA GLU A 88 9.67 -24.90 -1.37
C GLU A 88 11.16 -24.55 -1.23
N LEU A 89 11.67 -24.50 0.01
CA LEU A 89 13.09 -24.22 0.28
C LEU A 89 13.95 -25.49 0.31
N LEU A 90 13.32 -26.67 0.19
CA LEU A 90 14.02 -27.96 0.20
C LEU A 90 14.47 -28.32 -1.22
N VAL A 91 15.77 -28.35 -1.44
CA VAL A 91 16.39 -28.69 -2.74
C VAL A 91 16.27 -30.19 -3.04
N LYS A 92 16.11 -31.03 -2.01
CA LYS A 92 15.93 -32.49 -2.10
C LYS A 92 14.88 -32.95 -1.10
N GLN A 93 14.18 -34.04 -1.41
CA GLN A 93 13.26 -34.63 -0.43
C GLN A 93 14.03 -35.20 0.78
N PRO A 94 13.55 -34.97 2.01
CA PRO A 94 14.17 -35.55 3.19
C PRO A 94 13.93 -37.07 3.28
N ASP A 95 14.90 -37.84 2.78
CA ASP A 95 14.73 -39.30 2.63
C ASP A 95 15.39 -40.13 3.75
N ASN A 96 16.19 -39.50 4.64
CA ASN A 96 17.01 -40.21 5.62
C ASN A 96 16.76 -39.76 7.07
N LEU A 97 15.78 -40.37 7.72
CA LEU A 97 15.51 -40.22 9.17
C LEU A 97 16.68 -40.66 10.04
N LYS A 98 17.43 -41.68 9.61
CA LYS A 98 18.54 -42.24 10.38
C LYS A 98 19.64 -41.19 10.60
N ALA A 99 19.88 -40.34 9.61
CA ALA A 99 20.80 -39.21 9.74
C ALA A 99 20.30 -38.18 10.76
N LEU A 100 19.01 -37.80 10.71
CA LEU A 100 18.42 -36.89 11.71
C LEU A 100 18.55 -37.45 13.13
N TYR A 101 18.23 -38.73 13.34
CA TYR A 101 18.38 -39.38 14.65
C TYR A 101 19.83 -39.37 15.15
N GLN A 102 20.80 -39.62 14.27
CA GLN A 102 22.22 -39.55 14.62
C GLN A 102 22.62 -38.13 15.02
N GLN A 103 22.19 -37.11 14.28
CA GLN A 103 22.51 -35.71 14.62
C GLN A 103 21.86 -35.25 15.93
N LEU A 104 20.60 -35.63 16.16
CA LEU A 104 19.91 -35.35 17.43
C LEU A 104 20.63 -36.04 18.60
N ASN A 105 20.99 -37.33 18.46
CA ASN A 105 21.70 -38.07 19.51
C ASN A 105 23.09 -37.49 19.82
N ASN A 106 23.80 -36.98 18.80
CA ASN A 106 25.10 -36.32 18.98
C ASN A 106 24.96 -34.97 19.70
N SER A 107 23.86 -34.26 19.49
CA SER A 107 23.61 -32.94 20.09
C SER A 107 23.07 -32.99 21.53
N LEU A 108 22.57 -34.14 21.98
CA LEU A 108 21.98 -34.31 23.31
C LEU A 108 23.04 -34.59 24.39
N ALA A 109 23.03 -33.77 25.46
CA ALA A 109 23.88 -33.98 26.62
C ALA A 109 23.41 -35.18 27.47
N ASN A 110 24.34 -35.85 28.16
CA ASN A 110 24.03 -36.85 29.20
C ASN A 110 23.46 -36.12 30.43
N GLY A 111 22.17 -35.78 30.43
CA GLY A 111 21.49 -35.13 31.55
C GLY A 111 20.14 -35.78 31.83
N GLU A 112 19.81 -35.96 33.12
CA GLU A 112 18.46 -36.35 33.55
C GLU A 112 17.52 -35.16 33.40
N LEU A 113 16.41 -35.35 32.68
CA LEU A 113 15.36 -34.35 32.52
C LEU A 113 14.28 -34.62 33.58
N VAL A 114 13.97 -33.61 34.38
CA VAL A 114 12.93 -33.72 35.42
C VAL A 114 11.64 -33.10 34.89
N ILE A 115 10.57 -33.90 34.85
CA ILE A 115 9.22 -33.43 34.55
C ILE A 115 8.45 -33.28 35.86
N ASN A 116 7.88 -32.08 36.05
CA ASN A 116 7.03 -31.72 37.18
C ASN A 116 5.76 -30.99 36.68
N GLN A 117 4.95 -30.47 37.60
CA GLN A 117 3.69 -29.77 37.25
C GLN A 117 3.90 -28.48 36.43
N ASP A 118 5.08 -27.85 36.51
CA ASP A 118 5.41 -26.63 35.75
C ASP A 118 5.92 -26.93 34.33
N PHE A 119 6.01 -28.21 33.95
CA PHE A 119 6.54 -28.65 32.66
C PHE A 119 5.85 -27.98 31.46
N PHE A 120 4.53 -27.78 31.52
CA PHE A 120 3.75 -27.13 30.46
C PHE A 120 3.83 -25.60 30.50
N LEU A 121 4.32 -25.00 31.58
CA LEU A 121 4.45 -23.53 31.68
C LEU A 121 5.61 -22.98 30.86
N ARG A 122 6.74 -23.71 30.79
CA ARG A 122 7.94 -23.27 30.04
C ARG A 122 8.64 -24.40 29.25
N PRO A 123 7.93 -25.15 28.39
CA PRO A 123 8.50 -26.31 27.69
C PRO A 123 9.63 -25.94 26.71
N GLN A 124 9.69 -24.71 26.21
CA GLN A 124 10.75 -24.22 25.34
C GLN A 124 12.14 -24.08 26.01
N GLN A 125 12.19 -24.03 27.35
CA GLN A 125 13.44 -23.89 28.11
C GLN A 125 14.11 -25.23 28.41
N LEU A 126 13.49 -26.35 28.01
CA LEU A 126 14.06 -27.68 28.23
C LEU A 126 15.38 -27.82 27.45
N PRO A 127 16.47 -28.32 28.09
CA PRO A 127 17.76 -28.49 27.43
C PRO A 127 17.69 -29.35 26.17
N ILE A 128 16.79 -30.35 26.15
CA ILE A 128 16.53 -31.21 24.98
C ILE A 128 16.04 -30.42 23.77
N VAL A 129 15.25 -29.35 23.95
CA VAL A 129 14.73 -28.55 22.84
C VAL A 129 15.84 -27.74 22.19
N GLN A 130 16.77 -27.20 22.98
CA GLN A 130 17.94 -26.47 22.47
C GLN A 130 18.94 -27.40 21.77
N ALA A 131 19.14 -28.60 22.32
CA ALA A 131 19.92 -29.65 21.67
C ALA A 131 19.26 -30.11 20.36
N ALA A 132 17.95 -30.32 20.36
CA ALA A 132 17.20 -30.72 19.17
C ALA A 132 17.22 -29.64 18.08
N LYS A 133 17.12 -28.37 18.45
CA LYS A 133 17.32 -27.22 17.55
C LYS A 133 18.69 -27.28 16.86
N THR A 134 19.75 -27.53 17.63
CA THR A 134 21.12 -27.62 17.07
C THR A 134 21.26 -28.82 16.13
N GLY A 135 20.78 -29.99 16.51
CA GLY A 135 20.83 -31.19 15.65
C GLY A 135 19.95 -31.08 14.40
N PHE A 136 18.78 -30.45 14.52
CA PHE A 136 17.88 -30.20 13.39
C PHE A 136 18.46 -29.22 12.38
N LEU A 137 19.14 -28.17 12.85
CA LEU A 137 19.89 -27.24 11.99
C LEU A 137 20.98 -27.96 11.18
N GLN A 138 21.80 -28.78 11.84
CA GLN A 138 22.86 -29.53 11.18
C GLN A 138 22.31 -30.47 10.10
N TRP A 139 21.15 -31.07 10.35
CA TRP A 139 20.48 -31.91 9.37
C TRP A 139 19.82 -31.10 8.24
N LEU A 140 19.17 -29.96 8.54
CA LEU A 140 18.58 -29.09 7.52
C LEU A 140 19.61 -28.53 6.54
N ALA A 141 20.86 -28.35 6.97
CA ALA A 141 21.96 -27.89 6.12
C ALA A 141 22.21 -28.81 4.90
N ASP A 142 21.79 -30.07 4.95
CA ASP A 142 21.90 -31.01 3.82
C ASP A 142 20.78 -30.82 2.76
N PHE A 143 19.69 -30.12 3.11
CA PHE A 143 18.47 -30.02 2.29
C PHE A 143 18.11 -28.59 1.88
N VAL A 144 18.60 -27.57 2.60
CA VAL A 144 18.34 -26.16 2.34
C VAL A 144 19.61 -25.52 1.78
N GLU A 145 19.49 -24.84 0.64
CA GLU A 145 20.65 -24.28 -0.08
C GLU A 145 21.38 -23.20 0.73
N LYS A 146 20.63 -22.29 1.38
CA LYS A 146 21.21 -21.19 2.14
C LYS A 146 21.28 -21.53 3.64
N PRO A 147 22.47 -21.46 4.27
CA PRO A 147 22.63 -21.76 5.70
C PRO A 147 21.76 -20.90 6.62
N VAL A 148 21.53 -19.64 6.24
CA VAL A 148 20.73 -18.69 7.03
C VAL A 148 19.26 -19.10 7.03
N GLU A 149 18.73 -19.56 5.89
CA GLU A 149 17.35 -20.07 5.79
C GLU A 149 17.17 -21.31 6.68
N ALA A 150 18.12 -22.25 6.67
CA ALA A 150 18.13 -23.41 7.57
C ALA A 150 18.13 -23.00 9.04
N GLN A 151 18.93 -21.98 9.41
CA GLN A 151 18.94 -21.40 10.75
C GLN A 151 17.57 -20.84 11.15
N LYS A 152 16.91 -20.09 10.26
CA LYS A 152 15.60 -19.49 10.56
C LYS A 152 14.50 -20.54 10.75
N ILE A 153 14.51 -21.59 9.95
CA ILE A 153 13.59 -22.72 10.11
C ILE A 153 13.83 -23.39 11.46
N SER A 154 15.10 -23.66 11.82
CA SER A 154 15.44 -24.28 13.11
C SER A 154 15.14 -23.40 14.32
N ASP A 155 15.33 -22.08 14.21
CA ASP A 155 15.04 -21.11 15.29
C ASP A 155 13.58 -21.14 15.75
N ARG A 156 12.65 -21.58 14.88
CA ARG A 156 11.20 -21.69 15.14
C ARG A 156 10.81 -23.01 15.84
N LEU A 157 11.70 -24.01 15.85
CA LEU A 157 11.43 -25.33 16.44
C LEU A 157 10.94 -25.28 17.88
N PRO A 158 11.49 -24.46 18.80
CA PRO A 158 11.00 -24.40 20.17
C PRO A 158 9.51 -24.02 20.27
N THR A 159 9.06 -23.04 19.47
CA THR A 159 7.64 -22.61 19.46
C THR A 159 6.74 -23.71 18.91
N TYR A 160 7.15 -24.34 17.81
CA TYR A 160 6.39 -25.45 17.20
C TYR A 160 6.31 -26.66 18.14
N PHE A 161 7.38 -26.92 18.89
CA PHE A 161 7.40 -27.95 19.93
C PHE A 161 6.38 -27.65 21.03
N VAL A 162 6.27 -26.41 21.52
CA VAL A 162 5.28 -26.05 22.56
C VAL A 162 3.86 -26.32 22.07
N PHE A 163 3.55 -25.94 20.83
CA PHE A 163 2.24 -26.21 20.24
C PHE A 163 1.99 -27.71 20.10
N ALA A 164 2.90 -28.45 19.45
CA ALA A 164 2.79 -29.89 19.26
C ALA A 164 2.68 -30.66 20.59
N LEU A 165 3.37 -30.19 21.64
CA LEU A 165 3.31 -30.78 22.98
C LEU A 165 1.90 -30.70 23.59
N ASN A 166 1.29 -29.51 23.53
CA ASN A 166 -0.07 -29.31 24.01
C ASN A 166 -1.09 -30.07 23.15
N ASP A 167 -0.86 -30.12 21.84
CA ASP A 167 -1.69 -30.82 20.87
C ASP A 167 -1.71 -32.34 21.14
N GLN A 168 -0.53 -32.94 21.26
CA GLN A 168 -0.35 -34.36 21.58
C GLN A 168 -0.98 -34.72 22.92
N TRP A 169 -0.78 -33.88 23.96
CA TRP A 169 -1.34 -34.11 25.30
C TRP A 169 -2.88 -34.22 25.32
N VAL A 170 -3.55 -33.48 24.43
CA VAL A 170 -5.01 -33.44 24.32
C VAL A 170 -5.52 -34.52 23.37
N GLU A 171 -5.02 -34.57 22.13
CA GLU A 171 -5.56 -35.43 21.07
C GLU A 171 -5.26 -36.92 21.30
N HIS A 172 -4.08 -37.23 21.84
CA HIS A 172 -3.67 -38.60 22.17
C HIS A 172 -3.74 -38.86 23.68
N SER A 173 -4.73 -38.29 24.36
CA SER A 173 -4.88 -38.37 25.82
C SER A 173 -4.84 -39.79 26.40
N GLN A 174 -5.28 -40.81 25.64
CA GLN A 174 -5.26 -42.21 26.05
C GLN A 174 -3.84 -42.80 26.13
N ASP A 175 -2.92 -42.36 25.26
CA ASP A 175 -1.53 -42.84 25.23
C ASP A 175 -0.74 -42.38 26.46
N TYR A 176 -1.19 -41.31 27.14
CA TYR A 176 -0.48 -40.67 28.25
C TYR A 176 -1.18 -40.83 29.60
N LEU A 177 -2.14 -41.76 29.74
CA LEU A 177 -2.93 -41.95 30.97
C LEU A 177 -2.06 -42.15 32.22
N ALA A 178 -1.05 -43.03 32.16
CA ALA A 178 -0.17 -43.30 33.30
C ALA A 178 0.67 -42.08 33.71
N LEU A 179 0.95 -41.15 32.78
CA LEU A 179 1.64 -39.90 33.08
C LEU A 179 0.69 -38.85 33.67
N LYS A 180 -0.55 -38.80 33.17
CA LYS A 180 -1.64 -37.96 33.72
C LYS A 180 -1.96 -38.33 35.16
N GLU A 181 -2.08 -39.62 35.47
CA GLU A 181 -2.35 -40.09 36.84
C GLU A 181 -1.25 -39.69 37.86
N VAL A 182 -0.02 -39.42 37.39
CA VAL A 182 1.11 -39.01 38.25
C VAL A 182 1.25 -37.49 38.34
N LEU A 183 0.93 -36.75 37.27
CA LEU A 183 1.06 -35.29 37.21
C LEU A 183 -0.22 -34.55 37.64
N ASP A 184 -1.40 -35.11 37.37
CA ASP A 184 -2.71 -34.54 37.72
C ASP A 184 -3.17 -35.02 39.11
N THR A 185 -3.41 -34.08 40.02
CA THR A 185 -4.31 -34.29 41.16
C THR A 185 -5.77 -34.08 40.71
N PRO A 186 -6.73 -34.89 41.20
CA PRO A 186 -8.06 -34.99 40.59
C PRO A 186 -8.88 -33.70 40.80
N LEU A 187 -9.18 -32.96 39.72
CA LEU A 187 -10.28 -31.98 39.62
C LEU A 187 -10.67 -31.77 38.14
N THR A 188 -11.97 -31.82 37.86
CA THR A 188 -12.56 -32.44 36.65
C THR A 188 -12.98 -31.48 35.52
N GLN A 189 -12.80 -30.17 35.66
CA GLN A 189 -13.15 -29.16 34.63
C GLN A 189 -12.21 -27.93 34.61
N ALA A 190 -11.75 -27.44 35.77
CA ALA A 190 -10.83 -26.30 35.86
C ALA A 190 -9.48 -26.57 35.14
N THR A 191 -8.94 -27.78 35.26
CA THR A 191 -7.71 -28.19 34.57
C THR A 191 -7.88 -28.26 33.06
N LYS A 192 -9.06 -28.68 32.56
CA LYS A 192 -9.35 -28.72 31.12
C LYS A 192 -9.43 -27.30 30.52
N ARG A 193 -10.02 -26.38 31.27
CA ARG A 193 -10.12 -24.97 30.92
C ARG A 193 -8.74 -24.30 30.84
N GLU A 194 -7.89 -24.53 31.85
CA GLU A 194 -6.52 -24.02 31.86
C GLU A 194 -5.68 -24.62 30.72
N GLN A 195 -5.80 -25.93 30.47
CA GLN A 195 -5.14 -26.60 29.34
C GLN A 195 -5.61 -26.08 27.98
N GLY A 196 -6.90 -25.77 27.82
CA GLY A 196 -7.44 -25.17 26.59
C GLY A 196 -6.80 -23.81 26.29
N TRP A 197 -6.66 -22.96 27.31
CA TRP A 197 -5.98 -21.66 27.18
C TRP A 197 -4.48 -21.79 26.94
N LEU A 198 -3.80 -22.78 27.56
CA LEU A 198 -2.39 -23.07 27.27
C LEU A 198 -2.20 -23.52 25.81
N ARG A 199 -3.07 -24.39 25.29
CA ARG A 199 -3.07 -24.80 23.87
C ARG A 199 -3.33 -23.62 22.95
N TYR A 200 -4.33 -22.78 23.26
CA TYR A 200 -4.65 -21.59 22.45
C TYR A 200 -3.51 -20.56 22.47
N ARG A 201 -2.87 -20.34 23.63
CA ARG A 201 -1.66 -19.51 23.75
C ARG A 201 -0.53 -20.05 22.87
N ALA A 202 -0.27 -21.35 22.92
CA ALA A 202 0.76 -21.98 22.09
C ALA A 202 0.44 -21.83 20.59
N TRP A 203 -0.84 -21.89 20.22
CA TRP A 203 -1.30 -21.64 18.85
C TRP A 203 -1.07 -20.19 18.42
N LEU A 204 -1.37 -19.19 19.27
CA LEU A 204 -1.08 -17.78 18.99
C LEU A 204 0.42 -17.53 18.80
N GLN A 205 1.27 -18.19 19.59
CA GLN A 205 2.73 -18.13 19.44
C GLN A 205 3.20 -18.77 18.13
N LYS A 206 2.64 -19.93 17.76
CA LYS A 206 2.92 -20.58 16.47
C LYS A 206 2.50 -19.67 15.30
N ARG A 207 1.34 -19.02 15.38
CA ARG A 207 0.79 -18.10 14.35
C ARG A 207 1.72 -16.95 13.98
N VAL A 208 2.41 -16.35 14.94
CA VAL A 208 3.37 -15.25 14.66
C VAL A 208 4.73 -15.76 14.18
N GLU A 209 5.01 -17.04 14.39
CA GLU A 209 6.17 -17.76 13.88
C GLU A 209 5.91 -18.47 12.55
N GLU A 210 4.70 -18.39 11.98
CA GLU A 210 4.44 -18.92 10.63
C GLU A 210 5.32 -18.19 9.59
N PRO A 211 5.70 -18.86 8.48
CA PRO A 211 6.55 -18.25 7.46
C PRO A 211 5.86 -17.03 6.86
N MET A 212 6.61 -15.94 6.67
CA MET A 212 6.08 -14.76 5.98
C MET A 212 6.08 -15.03 4.47
N PHE A 213 4.90 -15.30 3.91
CA PHE A 213 4.76 -15.71 2.51
C PHE A 213 5.55 -17.00 2.19
N LEU A 214 6.60 -16.91 1.36
CA LEU A 214 7.47 -18.01 0.94
C LEU A 214 8.86 -17.92 1.59
N GLU A 215 8.97 -17.14 2.67
CA GLU A 215 10.24 -16.88 3.35
C GLU A 215 10.52 -17.89 4.46
N ALA A 216 11.80 -18.19 4.69
CA ALA A 216 12.23 -19.04 5.80
C ALA A 216 11.94 -18.41 7.18
N PHE A 217 11.94 -17.07 7.23
CA PHE A 217 11.72 -16.29 8.44
C PHE A 217 10.23 -16.01 8.69
N SER A 218 9.90 -15.71 9.94
CA SER A 218 8.54 -15.39 10.38
C SER A 218 8.28 -13.89 10.48
N LEU A 219 7.00 -13.50 10.50
CA LEU A 219 6.57 -12.10 10.69
C LEU A 219 7.23 -11.48 11.94
N LYS A 220 7.33 -12.23 13.03
CA LYS A 220 7.94 -11.78 14.29
C LYS A 220 9.40 -11.35 14.14
N GLN A 221 10.16 -11.91 13.19
CA GLN A 221 11.57 -11.60 12.99
C GLN A 221 11.82 -10.27 12.28
N VAL A 222 10.84 -9.79 11.50
CA VAL A 222 10.92 -8.56 10.71
C VAL A 222 9.93 -7.49 11.16
N TYR A 223 9.20 -7.75 12.24
CA TYR A 223 8.18 -6.85 12.75
C TYR A 223 8.79 -5.61 13.40
N VAL A 224 8.30 -4.45 12.99
CA VAL A 224 8.59 -3.16 13.61
C VAL A 224 7.37 -2.67 14.38
N PRO A 225 7.51 -2.26 15.66
CA PRO A 225 6.42 -1.69 16.45
C PRO A 225 5.75 -0.50 15.75
N LEU A 226 4.42 -0.53 15.63
CA LEU A 226 3.69 0.54 14.96
C LEU A 226 3.50 1.76 15.86
N ARG A 227 3.35 2.91 15.22
CA ARG A 227 2.96 4.19 15.84
C ARG A 227 1.53 4.51 15.44
N ALA A 228 0.86 5.27 16.28
CA ALA A 228 -0.47 5.76 15.97
C ALA A 228 -0.61 7.23 16.40
N TYR A 229 -1.68 7.87 15.96
CA TYR A 229 -2.14 9.12 16.54
C TYR A 229 -3.63 9.02 16.90
N TYR A 230 -4.06 9.89 17.81
CA TYR A 230 -5.48 10.13 18.06
C TYR A 230 -5.78 11.62 17.89
N GLU A 231 -7.03 11.92 17.54
CA GLU A 231 -7.50 13.29 17.36
C GLU A 231 -8.07 13.84 18.66
N GLN A 232 -7.62 15.02 19.08
CA GLN A 232 -8.12 15.72 20.25
C GLN A 232 -8.65 17.11 19.87
N GLU A 233 -9.85 17.46 20.33
CA GLU A 233 -10.40 18.80 20.16
C GLU A 233 -9.88 19.75 21.25
N VAL A 234 -9.41 20.92 20.84
CA VAL A 234 -8.96 22.00 21.73
C VAL A 234 -9.69 23.31 21.37
N GLU A 235 -10.13 24.05 22.39
CA GLU A 235 -10.74 25.37 22.20
C GLU A 235 -9.68 26.39 21.76
N CYS A 236 -9.93 27.10 20.66
CA CYS A 236 -9.03 28.16 20.21
C CYS A 236 -9.14 29.39 21.12
N PRO A 237 -8.01 30.00 21.52
CA PRO A 237 -8.01 31.36 22.05
C PRO A 237 -8.59 32.33 21.00
N PRO A 238 -9.36 33.36 21.41
CA PRO A 238 -10.08 34.24 20.48
C PRO A 238 -9.21 35.06 19.51
N ASP A 239 -7.88 35.05 19.65
CA ASP A 239 -6.96 35.96 18.95
C ASP A 239 -6.20 35.35 17.76
N GLN A 240 -6.40 34.08 17.39
CA GLN A 240 -5.79 33.49 16.19
C GLN A 240 -6.77 33.47 15.01
N LYS A 241 -6.41 34.15 13.92
CA LYS A 241 -7.19 34.21 12.66
C LYS A 241 -7.44 32.80 12.12
N LEU A 242 -8.69 32.52 11.74
CA LEU A 242 -9.12 31.25 11.15
C LEU A 242 -8.32 30.93 9.88
N GLU A 243 -7.47 29.90 9.93
CA GLU A 243 -6.99 29.20 8.75
C GLU A 243 -8.04 28.18 8.28
N ARG A 244 -8.01 27.89 6.96
CA ARG A 244 -8.99 27.08 6.23
C ARG A 244 -9.20 25.71 6.89
N GLY A 245 -10.40 25.48 7.42
CA GLY A 245 -10.83 24.16 7.95
C GLY A 245 -11.61 24.19 9.25
N THR A 246 -11.64 25.34 9.95
CA THR A 246 -12.35 25.48 11.23
C THR A 246 -13.85 25.76 11.03
N ILE A 247 -14.66 24.69 11.11
CA ILE A 247 -16.09 24.84 11.40
C ILE A 247 -16.20 24.81 12.94
N GLU A 248 -16.62 25.94 13.54
CA GLU A 248 -16.93 26.12 14.98
C GLU A 248 -15.79 26.38 15.99
N GLY A 249 -14.72 27.10 15.65
CA GLY A 249 -13.80 27.66 16.68
C GLY A 249 -13.02 26.64 17.53
N LYS A 250 -13.02 25.37 17.12
CA LYS A 250 -12.26 24.27 17.70
C LYS A 250 -11.12 23.89 16.77
N LYS A 251 -9.90 23.78 17.30
CA LYS A 251 -8.75 23.23 16.58
C LYS A 251 -8.67 21.73 16.88
N GLN A 252 -8.44 20.93 15.85
CA GLN A 252 -8.12 19.52 16.01
C GLN A 252 -6.61 19.36 16.10
N GLU A 253 -6.15 18.69 17.16
CA GLU A 253 -4.75 18.35 17.38
C GLU A 253 -4.55 16.84 17.17
N LEU A 254 -3.51 16.46 16.42
CA LEU A 254 -3.16 15.06 16.16
C LEU A 254 -2.04 14.63 17.11
N VAL A 255 -2.35 13.84 18.14
CA VAL A 255 -1.38 13.47 19.19
C VAL A 255 -0.76 12.12 18.89
N VAL A 256 0.57 12.05 18.75
CA VAL A 256 1.31 10.83 18.40
C VAL A 256 1.59 9.97 19.63
N VAL A 257 1.43 8.65 19.47
CA VAL A 257 1.64 7.64 20.51
C VAL A 257 2.36 6.39 19.98
N ASP A 258 3.13 5.74 20.86
CA ASP A 258 3.60 4.37 20.67
C ASP A 258 2.42 3.42 20.91
N LEU A 259 1.98 2.73 19.85
CA LEU A 259 0.74 1.97 19.88
C LEU A 259 0.76 0.83 20.91
N ASN A 260 1.90 0.13 21.04
CA ASN A 260 2.02 -0.97 22.00
C ASN A 260 1.95 -0.45 23.43
N LYS A 261 2.72 0.61 23.75
CA LYS A 261 2.72 1.17 25.12
C LYS A 261 1.36 1.74 25.51
N GLU A 262 0.70 2.41 24.57
CA GLU A 262 -0.63 2.98 24.76
C GLU A 262 -1.66 1.89 25.08
N LEU A 263 -1.68 0.80 24.28
CA LEU A 263 -2.59 -0.31 24.52
C LEU A 263 -2.24 -1.15 25.76
N GLU A 264 -0.96 -1.28 26.12
CA GLU A 264 -0.56 -1.95 27.36
C GLU A 264 -1.01 -1.16 28.60
N THR A 265 -0.85 0.16 28.57
CA THR A 265 -1.33 1.05 29.64
C THR A 265 -2.85 0.93 29.78
N TRP A 266 -3.57 0.97 28.65
CA TRP A 266 -5.01 0.76 28.61
C TRP A 266 -5.47 -0.59 29.19
N LEU A 267 -4.79 -1.68 28.82
CA LEU A 267 -5.09 -2.99 29.37
C LEU A 267 -4.88 -3.02 30.88
N GLN A 268 -3.83 -2.39 31.40
CA GLN A 268 -3.54 -2.37 32.84
C GLN A 268 -4.51 -1.50 33.63
N GLU A 269 -4.84 -0.30 33.13
CA GLU A 269 -5.77 0.62 33.80
C GLU A 269 -7.19 0.04 33.91
N ALA A 270 -7.60 -0.76 32.92
CA ALA A 270 -8.86 -1.50 32.93
C ALA A 270 -10.07 -0.64 33.35
N LYS A 271 -10.19 0.57 32.78
CA LYS A 271 -11.30 1.48 33.03
C LYS A 271 -12.56 0.98 32.32
N SER A 272 -13.70 1.00 33.01
CA SER A 272 -14.96 0.46 32.44
C SER A 272 -15.57 1.37 31.38
N ASP A 273 -15.29 2.67 31.42
CA ASP A 273 -15.71 3.68 30.44
C ASP A 273 -14.79 3.77 29.21
N ASP A 274 -13.57 3.22 29.29
CA ASP A 274 -12.65 3.00 28.18
C ASP A 274 -12.36 1.51 27.98
N ALA A 275 -13.40 0.72 27.67
CA ALA A 275 -13.26 -0.72 27.49
C ALA A 275 -13.15 -1.15 26.01
N ILE A 276 -13.30 -0.21 25.06
CA ILE A 276 -13.31 -0.50 23.62
C ILE A 276 -12.37 0.48 22.93
N ARG A 277 -11.42 -0.05 22.16
CA ARG A 277 -10.54 0.74 21.29
C ARG A 277 -10.61 0.24 19.85
N LEU A 278 -10.58 1.18 18.91
CA LEU A 278 -10.59 0.93 17.48
C LEU A 278 -9.25 1.35 16.88
N ILE A 279 -8.61 0.44 16.16
CA ILE A 279 -7.42 0.71 15.36
C ILE A 279 -7.84 0.90 13.91
N SER A 280 -7.51 2.08 13.38
CA SER A 280 -7.77 2.50 12.01
C SER A 280 -6.48 2.57 11.19
N GLY A 281 -6.56 2.21 9.92
CA GLY A 281 -5.46 2.44 8.98
C GLY A 281 -5.78 1.95 7.57
N GLY A 282 -5.02 2.44 6.59
CA GLY A 282 -5.12 1.99 5.19
C GLY A 282 -4.76 0.52 4.98
N PRO A 283 -5.02 -0.08 3.82
CA PRO A 283 -4.59 -1.46 3.53
C PRO A 283 -3.06 -1.54 3.56
N GLY A 284 -2.51 -2.72 3.87
CA GLY A 284 -1.06 -2.90 4.00
C GLY A 284 -0.38 -2.21 5.20
N SER A 285 -1.11 -1.38 5.97
CA SER A 285 -0.58 -0.63 7.13
C SER A 285 -0.14 -1.49 8.32
N GLY A 286 -0.35 -2.80 8.26
CA GLY A 286 0.06 -3.73 9.32
C GLY A 286 -0.95 -3.99 10.43
N LYS A 287 -2.22 -3.54 10.31
CA LYS A 287 -3.29 -3.79 11.32
C LYS A 287 -3.39 -5.25 11.79
N SER A 288 -3.52 -6.18 10.84
CA SER A 288 -3.66 -7.60 11.15
C SER A 288 -2.37 -8.22 11.69
N SER A 289 -1.22 -7.78 11.18
CA SER A 289 0.10 -8.18 11.70
C SER A 289 0.27 -7.73 13.15
N PHE A 290 -0.11 -6.48 13.44
CA PHE A 290 -0.16 -5.92 14.79
C PHE A 290 -1.10 -6.73 15.68
N GLY A 291 -2.34 -6.99 15.26
CA GLY A 291 -3.34 -7.73 16.04
C GLY A 291 -2.85 -9.12 16.44
N LYS A 292 -2.23 -9.86 15.50
CA LYS A 292 -1.62 -11.17 15.78
C LYS A 292 -0.47 -11.09 16.78
N ILE A 293 0.45 -10.14 16.59
CA ILE A 293 1.62 -9.97 17.46
C ILE A 293 1.21 -9.52 18.86
N PHE A 294 0.33 -8.53 18.94
CA PHE A 294 -0.20 -8.04 20.21
C PHE A 294 -0.95 -9.16 20.95
N ALA A 295 -1.78 -9.94 20.25
CA ALA A 295 -2.46 -11.10 20.83
C ALA A 295 -1.46 -12.10 21.43
N ALA A 296 -0.44 -12.48 20.65
CA ALA A 296 0.59 -13.41 21.09
C ALA A 296 1.37 -12.87 22.30
N GLN A 297 1.78 -11.60 22.28
CA GLN A 297 2.52 -10.95 23.37
C GLN A 297 1.71 -10.90 24.67
N GLN A 298 0.44 -10.49 24.61
CA GLN A 298 -0.41 -10.44 25.81
C GLN A 298 -0.71 -11.86 26.34
N ALA A 299 -0.92 -12.84 25.45
CA ALA A 299 -1.08 -14.24 25.84
C ALA A 299 0.21 -14.81 26.47
N GLU A 300 1.40 -14.35 26.06
CA GLU A 300 2.67 -14.77 26.63
C GLU A 300 2.89 -14.26 28.06
N LYS A 301 2.45 -13.03 28.36
CA LYS A 301 2.48 -12.49 29.73
C LYS A 301 1.62 -13.32 30.67
N GLY A 302 0.50 -13.85 30.17
CA GLY A 302 -0.39 -14.74 30.93
C GLY A 302 -1.23 -14.05 32.01
N GLU A 303 -1.27 -12.71 32.00
CA GLU A 303 -2.04 -11.91 32.96
C GLU A 303 -3.55 -11.92 32.67
N ILE A 304 -3.91 -11.95 31.37
CA ILE A 304 -5.29 -11.89 30.88
C ILE A 304 -5.44 -12.93 29.75
N PRO A 305 -6.49 -13.77 29.77
CA PRO A 305 -6.86 -14.58 28.61
C PRO A 305 -7.14 -13.71 27.38
N VAL A 306 -6.56 -14.09 26.24
CA VAL A 306 -6.68 -13.34 24.98
C VAL A 306 -7.36 -14.20 23.94
N LEU A 307 -8.41 -13.69 23.31
CA LEU A 307 -9.11 -14.33 22.20
C LEU A 307 -8.95 -13.48 20.93
N PHE A 308 -8.32 -14.04 19.90
CA PHE A 308 -8.13 -13.38 18.61
C PHE A 308 -9.13 -13.94 17.59
N ILE A 309 -9.96 -13.07 17.01
CA ILE A 309 -11.06 -13.44 16.11
C ILE A 309 -10.90 -12.69 14.78
N PRO A 310 -10.47 -13.37 13.70
CA PRO A 310 -10.53 -12.82 12.35
C PRO A 310 -11.99 -12.74 11.89
N LEU A 311 -12.46 -11.56 11.49
CA LEU A 311 -13.87 -11.33 11.20
C LEU A 311 -14.36 -12.00 9.92
N HIS A 312 -13.52 -12.24 8.91
CA HIS A 312 -13.86 -13.06 7.74
C HIS A 312 -14.20 -14.53 8.08
N LEU A 313 -13.73 -15.05 9.22
CA LEU A 313 -14.10 -16.39 9.71
C LEU A 313 -15.26 -16.35 10.70
N PHE A 314 -15.77 -15.16 11.02
CA PHE A 314 -16.75 -14.94 12.07
C PHE A 314 -18.16 -14.82 11.48
N LYS A 315 -19.06 -15.74 11.87
CA LYS A 315 -20.45 -15.68 11.45
C LYS A 315 -21.21 -14.70 12.35
N LEU A 316 -21.59 -13.55 11.79
CA LEU A 316 -22.46 -12.60 12.46
C LEU A 316 -23.82 -13.23 12.74
N SER A 317 -24.25 -13.16 14.00
CA SER A 317 -25.60 -13.52 14.45
C SER A 317 -26.13 -12.36 15.30
N ASP A 318 -27.44 -12.30 15.57
CA ASP A 318 -28.05 -11.25 16.39
C ASP A 318 -27.55 -11.21 17.86
N ASP A 319 -26.71 -12.15 18.28
CA ASP A 319 -26.09 -12.17 19.62
C ASP A 319 -24.59 -12.51 19.58
N LEU A 320 -23.75 -11.54 19.91
CA LEU A 320 -22.30 -11.63 20.00
C LEU A 320 -21.83 -12.77 20.90
N VAL A 321 -22.51 -13.03 22.02
CA VAL A 321 -22.12 -14.10 22.95
C VAL A 321 -22.25 -15.45 22.27
N ARG A 322 -23.35 -15.65 21.53
CA ARG A 322 -23.58 -16.86 20.75
C ARG A 322 -22.58 -16.97 19.59
N ALA A 323 -22.35 -15.88 18.87
CA ALA A 323 -21.42 -15.85 17.74
C ALA A 323 -19.99 -16.22 18.15
N VAL A 324 -19.52 -15.69 19.30
CA VAL A 324 -18.24 -16.07 19.90
C VAL A 324 -18.24 -17.54 20.32
N GLY A 325 -19.34 -18.04 20.89
CA GLY A 325 -19.48 -19.46 21.23
C GLY A 325 -19.38 -20.38 20.01
N GLU A 326 -20.04 -20.02 18.90
CA GLU A 326 -19.97 -20.77 17.64
C GLU A 326 -18.55 -20.76 17.05
N PHE A 327 -17.86 -19.61 17.07
CA PHE A 327 -16.46 -19.51 16.64
C PHE A 327 -15.54 -20.40 17.46
N VAL A 328 -15.65 -20.34 18.79
CA VAL A 328 -14.83 -21.14 19.71
C VAL A 328 -15.05 -22.64 19.52
N GLN A 329 -16.29 -23.05 19.25
CA GLN A 329 -16.62 -24.45 18.94
C GLN A 329 -16.00 -24.93 17.63
N VAL A 330 -15.97 -24.08 16.60
CA VAL A 330 -15.37 -24.40 15.30
C VAL A 330 -13.86 -24.51 15.38
N GLU A 331 -13.20 -23.60 16.11
CA GLU A 331 -11.75 -23.63 16.32
C GLU A 331 -11.32 -24.83 17.18
N GLY A 332 -12.18 -25.31 18.10
CA GLY A 332 -11.97 -26.56 18.84
C GLY A 332 -10.90 -26.52 19.94
N PHE A 333 -10.35 -25.34 20.26
CA PHE A 333 -9.33 -25.20 21.31
C PHE A 333 -9.92 -25.11 22.73
N LEU A 334 -11.00 -24.35 22.92
CA LEU A 334 -11.63 -24.16 24.23
C LEU A 334 -12.88 -25.04 24.36
N SER A 335 -13.13 -25.53 25.57
CA SER A 335 -14.26 -26.43 25.87
C SER A 335 -15.57 -25.71 26.20
N HIS A 336 -15.53 -24.39 26.41
CA HIS A 336 -16.65 -23.56 26.84
C HIS A 336 -16.57 -22.18 26.18
N ASN A 337 -17.69 -21.44 26.19
CA ASN A 337 -17.74 -20.09 25.66
C ASN A 337 -17.20 -19.09 26.72
N PRO A 338 -16.11 -18.36 26.43
CA PRO A 338 -15.48 -17.47 27.41
C PRO A 338 -16.36 -16.26 27.78
N LEU A 339 -17.39 -15.95 27.00
CA LEU A 339 -18.34 -14.87 27.28
C LEU A 339 -19.58 -15.30 28.08
N ASP A 340 -19.76 -16.59 28.36
CA ASP A 340 -20.93 -17.08 29.09
C ASP A 340 -21.08 -16.43 30.48
N ARG A 341 -22.33 -16.26 30.93
CA ARG A 341 -22.65 -15.59 32.21
C ARG A 341 -22.36 -16.46 33.44
N SER A 342 -22.48 -17.78 33.32
CA SER A 342 -22.31 -18.71 34.43
C SER A 342 -20.91 -19.31 34.53
N ASP A 343 -20.22 -19.49 33.41
CA ASP A 343 -18.92 -20.20 33.34
C ASP A 343 -17.85 -19.44 32.51
N GLY A 344 -18.09 -18.18 32.14
CA GLY A 344 -17.13 -17.42 31.34
C GLY A 344 -15.92 -16.90 32.14
N GLU A 345 -15.00 -16.20 31.45
CA GLU A 345 -13.78 -15.69 32.07
C GLU A 345 -14.06 -14.44 32.94
N PRO A 346 -13.35 -14.28 34.08
CA PRO A 346 -13.52 -13.12 34.96
C PRO A 346 -12.88 -11.86 34.37
N ARG A 347 -11.89 -12.02 33.49
CA ARG A 347 -11.25 -10.98 32.70
C ARG A 347 -10.88 -11.55 31.33
N LEU A 348 -11.18 -10.83 30.27
CA LEU A 348 -10.96 -11.28 28.90
C LEU A 348 -10.61 -10.11 27.99
N LEU A 349 -9.61 -10.30 27.14
CA LEU A 349 -9.34 -9.44 25.99
C LEU A 349 -9.82 -10.15 24.73
N ILE A 350 -10.70 -9.50 23.96
CA ILE A 350 -11.05 -9.95 22.60
C ILE A 350 -10.47 -8.98 21.59
N ILE A 351 -9.78 -9.52 20.58
CA ILE A 351 -9.24 -8.76 19.46
C ILE A 351 -10.00 -9.21 18.21
N PHE A 352 -10.87 -8.35 17.69
CA PHE A 352 -11.53 -8.54 16.42
C PHE A 352 -10.67 -7.92 15.31
N ASP A 353 -10.19 -8.74 14.39
CA ASP A 353 -9.36 -8.28 13.28
C ASP A 353 -10.17 -8.24 11.98
N GLY A 354 -10.17 -7.10 11.30
CA GLY A 354 -10.79 -6.95 9.98
C GLY A 354 -12.24 -6.48 9.99
N LEU A 355 -12.58 -5.42 10.73
CA LEU A 355 -13.93 -4.83 10.72
C LEU A 355 -14.35 -4.42 9.31
N ASP A 356 -13.38 -4.04 8.48
CA ASP A 356 -13.61 -3.75 7.08
C ASP A 356 -14.15 -4.96 6.30
N GLU A 357 -13.82 -6.18 6.70
CA GLU A 357 -14.29 -7.44 6.09
C GLU A 357 -15.81 -7.64 6.28
N LEU A 358 -16.40 -7.06 7.33
CA LEU A 358 -17.85 -7.02 7.53
C LEU A 358 -18.54 -5.92 6.70
N SER A 359 -17.77 -4.95 6.20
CA SER A 359 -18.25 -3.73 5.55
C SER A 359 -18.08 -3.70 4.03
N MET A 360 -17.81 -4.84 3.41
CA MET A 360 -17.51 -4.91 1.97
C MET A 360 -18.78 -4.91 1.11
N GLN A 361 -19.41 -3.73 0.98
CA GLN A 361 -20.34 -3.28 -0.08
C GLN A 361 -21.09 -1.98 0.31
N GLY A 362 -20.65 -0.82 -0.21
CA GLY A 362 -21.46 0.41 -0.23
C GLY A 362 -22.10 0.83 1.11
N LYS A 363 -23.23 1.55 1.04
CA LYS A 363 -23.91 2.09 2.25
C LYS A 363 -24.43 1.01 3.21
N ILE A 364 -24.86 -0.15 2.70
CA ILE A 364 -25.46 -1.24 3.49
C ILE A 364 -24.40 -1.94 4.37
N ALA A 365 -23.14 -2.00 3.92
CA ALA A 365 -22.10 -2.69 4.66
C ALA A 365 -21.39 -1.78 5.69
N ALA A 366 -21.35 -0.45 5.45
CA ALA A 366 -21.04 0.52 6.50
C ALA A 366 -22.07 0.47 7.64
N GLU A 367 -23.34 0.14 7.33
CA GLU A 367 -24.37 -0.14 8.32
C GLU A 367 -24.09 -1.44 9.09
N ALA A 368 -23.73 -2.54 8.43
CA ALA A 368 -23.39 -3.80 9.09
C ALA A 368 -22.21 -3.68 10.09
N ALA A 369 -21.12 -3.02 9.70
CA ALA A 369 -20.01 -2.77 10.61
C ALA A 369 -20.40 -1.83 11.76
N ARG A 370 -21.28 -0.86 11.50
CA ARG A 370 -21.85 0.03 12.53
C ARG A 370 -22.73 -0.75 13.51
N GLU A 371 -23.56 -1.66 13.02
CA GLU A 371 -24.39 -2.55 13.85
C GLU A 371 -23.53 -3.47 14.71
N PHE A 372 -22.47 -4.05 14.15
CA PHE A 372 -21.53 -4.87 14.90
C PHE A 372 -20.85 -4.09 16.04
N VAL A 373 -20.33 -2.88 15.76
CA VAL A 373 -19.70 -2.04 16.80
C VAL A 373 -20.72 -1.65 17.88
N GLU A 374 -21.97 -1.36 17.50
CA GLU A 374 -23.05 -1.12 18.48
C GLU A 374 -23.31 -2.33 19.37
N GLU A 375 -23.40 -3.50 18.76
CA GLU A 375 -23.65 -4.73 19.50
C GLU A 375 -22.51 -5.02 20.49
N VAL A 376 -21.25 -4.91 20.05
CA VAL A 376 -20.07 -5.02 20.92
C VAL A 376 -20.16 -4.03 22.06
N LYS A 377 -20.47 -2.76 21.77
CA LYS A 377 -20.61 -1.71 22.79
C LYS A 377 -21.69 -2.03 23.82
N LEU A 378 -22.86 -2.48 23.38
CA LEU A 378 -23.95 -2.88 24.27
C LEU A 378 -23.52 -4.03 25.19
N LYS A 379 -22.86 -5.06 24.66
CA LYS A 379 -22.45 -6.24 25.43
C LYS A 379 -21.29 -5.94 26.38
N VAL A 380 -20.30 -5.16 25.95
CA VAL A 380 -19.18 -4.72 26.81
C VAL A 380 -19.71 -3.91 27.99
N ASN A 381 -20.62 -2.95 27.76
CA ASN A 381 -21.23 -2.17 28.84
C ASN A 381 -22.01 -3.05 29.83
N GLN A 382 -22.70 -4.10 29.34
CA GLN A 382 -23.38 -5.07 30.21
C GLN A 382 -22.40 -5.88 31.05
N PHE A 383 -21.29 -6.36 30.47
CA PHE A 383 -20.29 -7.15 31.18
C PHE A 383 -19.45 -6.32 32.16
N ASN A 384 -19.27 -5.03 31.89
CA ASN A 384 -18.42 -4.14 32.69
C ASN A 384 -19.18 -3.27 33.71
N HIS A 385 -20.44 -3.58 33.99
CA HIS A 385 -21.30 -2.74 34.84
C HIS A 385 -20.77 -2.53 36.27
N HIS A 386 -20.03 -3.52 36.82
CA HIS A 386 -19.45 -3.45 38.17
C HIS A 386 -17.92 -3.34 38.17
N GLN A 387 -17.25 -4.17 37.38
CA GLN A 387 -15.80 -4.17 37.18
C GLN A 387 -15.52 -4.47 35.72
N THR A 388 -14.37 -4.03 35.22
CA THR A 388 -13.93 -4.36 33.86
C THR A 388 -13.65 -5.85 33.73
N ARG A 389 -14.58 -6.54 33.08
CA ARG A 389 -14.52 -7.97 32.74
C ARG A 389 -14.04 -8.16 31.30
N LEU A 390 -14.48 -7.31 30.39
CA LEU A 390 -14.25 -7.46 28.95
C LEU A 390 -13.64 -6.19 28.38
N GLN A 391 -12.46 -6.32 27.77
CA GLN A 391 -11.86 -5.27 26.95
C GLN A 391 -11.83 -5.75 25.50
N VAL A 392 -12.17 -4.87 24.56
CA VAL A 392 -12.27 -5.21 23.15
C VAL A 392 -11.42 -4.28 22.31
N LEU A 393 -10.58 -4.87 21.48
CA LEU A 393 -9.82 -4.18 20.45
C LEU A 393 -10.40 -4.57 19.09
N ILE A 394 -10.73 -3.58 18.25
CA ILE A 394 -11.25 -3.83 16.90
C ILE A 394 -10.31 -3.17 15.89
N SER A 395 -9.80 -3.90 14.91
CA SER A 395 -9.06 -3.33 13.78
C SER A 395 -9.97 -3.13 12.59
N GLY A 396 -9.80 -2.05 11.82
CA GLY A 396 -10.60 -1.79 10.63
C GLY A 396 -10.04 -0.66 9.76
N ARG A 397 -10.70 -0.41 8.63
CA ARG A 397 -10.36 0.70 7.74
C ARG A 397 -10.96 2.01 8.19
N GLU A 398 -10.28 3.09 7.82
CA GLU A 398 -10.63 4.44 8.23
C GLU A 398 -12.06 4.85 7.90
N VAL A 399 -12.55 4.54 6.71
CA VAL A 399 -13.93 4.88 6.29
C VAL A 399 -14.98 4.26 7.23
N VAL A 400 -14.76 3.01 7.65
CA VAL A 400 -15.66 2.25 8.52
C VAL A 400 -15.58 2.78 9.95
N VAL A 401 -14.37 3.14 10.37
CA VAL A 401 -14.07 3.62 11.72
C VAL A 401 -14.58 5.07 11.91
N GLN A 402 -14.42 5.94 10.92
CA GLN A 402 -14.96 7.32 10.90
C GLN A 402 -16.49 7.33 10.97
N ALA A 403 -17.17 6.39 10.28
CA ALA A 403 -18.62 6.25 10.35
C ALA A 403 -19.15 5.94 11.78
N ASN A 404 -18.27 5.51 12.68
CA ASN A 404 -18.57 5.20 14.09
C ASN A 404 -18.01 6.24 15.07
N ARG A 405 -17.34 7.30 14.58
CA ARG A 405 -16.67 8.33 15.40
C ARG A 405 -17.60 9.02 16.38
N SER A 406 -18.81 9.40 15.95
CA SER A 406 -19.81 10.09 16.79
C SER A 406 -20.26 9.29 18.01
N LYS A 407 -19.90 8.01 18.07
CA LYS A 407 -20.38 7.06 19.08
C LYS A 407 -19.32 6.68 20.10
N LEU A 408 -18.04 6.98 19.83
CA LEU A 408 -16.94 6.88 20.78
C LEU A 408 -16.81 8.22 21.49
N ARG A 409 -16.75 8.20 22.83
CA ARG A 409 -16.86 9.42 23.65
C ARG A 409 -15.50 10.02 24.00
N GLN A 410 -14.43 9.24 23.88
CA GLN A 410 -13.09 9.66 24.28
C GLN A 410 -12.15 9.66 23.07
N PRO A 411 -11.30 10.69 22.90
CA PRO A 411 -10.29 10.78 21.84
C PRO A 411 -9.45 9.52 21.64
N GLN A 412 -8.96 8.92 22.74
CA GLN A 412 -8.03 7.78 22.73
C GLN A 412 -8.67 6.44 22.33
N GLN A 413 -10.00 6.39 22.19
CA GLN A 413 -10.71 5.21 21.71
C GLN A 413 -10.48 4.97 20.21
N LEU A 414 -9.99 5.98 19.49
CA LEU A 414 -9.71 5.93 18.07
C LEU A 414 -8.23 6.16 17.80
N LEU A 415 -7.55 5.12 17.35
CA LEU A 415 -6.12 5.13 17.09
C LEU A 415 -5.87 4.94 15.60
N TYR A 416 -5.31 5.94 14.94
CA TYR A 416 -4.97 5.92 13.52
C TYR A 416 -3.50 5.55 13.33
N LEU A 417 -3.23 4.49 12.58
CA LEU A 417 -1.88 4.01 12.33
C LEU A 417 -1.09 4.98 11.44
N LEU A 418 0.15 5.23 11.84
CA LEU A 418 1.11 6.02 11.08
C LEU A 418 1.96 5.11 10.19
N PRO A 419 2.44 5.61 9.03
CA PRO A 419 3.43 4.93 8.22
C PRO A 419 4.80 4.85 8.93
N TYR A 420 5.71 4.04 8.40
CA TYR A 420 7.08 3.90 8.93
C TYR A 420 7.92 5.18 8.85
N PHE A 421 7.55 6.10 7.96
CA PHE A 421 8.21 7.38 7.81
C PHE A 421 7.20 8.48 7.53
N VAL A 422 7.39 9.64 8.18
CA VAL A 422 6.61 10.87 8.01
C VAL A 422 7.59 11.99 7.72
N THR A 423 7.35 12.75 6.64
CA THR A 423 8.24 13.82 6.17
C THR A 423 8.30 14.99 7.15
N GLU A 424 9.33 15.84 7.05
CA GLU A 424 9.45 17.01 7.93
C GLU A 424 8.28 17.99 7.78
N ALA A 425 7.78 18.18 6.55
CA ALA A 425 6.61 19.02 6.28
C ALA A 425 5.35 18.48 6.96
N GLU A 426 5.10 17.16 6.88
CA GLU A 426 3.93 16.52 7.50
C GLU A 426 4.02 16.49 9.03
N ARG A 427 5.22 16.50 9.61
CA ARG A 427 5.41 16.50 11.08
C ARG A 427 4.81 17.74 11.74
N GLU A 428 4.70 18.86 11.03
CA GLU A 428 4.11 20.10 11.55
C GLU A 428 2.62 19.93 11.92
N ASP A 429 1.94 18.95 11.31
CA ASP A 429 0.54 18.63 11.58
C ASP A 429 0.34 17.82 12.89
N TYR A 430 1.43 17.31 13.48
CA TYR A 430 1.39 16.39 14.61
C TYR A 430 1.99 16.96 15.91
N ILE A 431 1.38 16.60 17.03
CA ILE A 431 1.92 16.81 18.38
C ILE A 431 2.67 15.54 18.81
N ASP A 432 3.98 15.55 18.60
CA ASP A 432 4.87 14.43 18.95
C ASP A 432 5.75 14.73 20.16
N LYS A 433 5.18 14.57 21.36
CA LYS A 433 5.89 14.82 22.64
C LYS A 433 7.05 13.86 22.88
N GLN A 434 7.01 12.68 22.26
CA GLN A 434 7.99 11.61 22.46
C GLN A 434 9.07 11.57 21.37
N LYS A 435 9.00 12.47 20.37
CA LYS A 435 9.90 12.51 19.21
C LYS A 435 9.95 11.15 18.48
N LEU A 436 8.81 10.48 18.38
CA LEU A 436 8.67 9.21 17.68
C LEU A 436 8.81 9.40 16.16
N LEU A 437 8.26 10.48 15.59
CA LEU A 437 8.29 10.76 14.15
C LEU A 437 9.68 11.18 13.63
N GLU A 438 10.58 11.62 14.51
CA GLU A 438 11.99 11.90 14.15
C GLU A 438 12.76 10.62 13.76
N GLN A 439 12.27 9.45 14.18
CA GLN A 439 12.90 8.16 13.89
C GLN A 439 12.31 7.53 12.62
N ASP A 440 13.15 7.28 11.62
CA ASP A 440 12.76 6.53 10.43
C ASP A 440 12.68 5.01 10.72
N GLN A 441 11.47 4.45 10.75
CA GLN A 441 11.26 3.02 11.02
C GLN A 441 11.66 2.11 9.86
N ARG A 442 11.82 2.67 8.65
CA ARG A 442 12.29 1.92 7.47
C ARG A 442 13.71 1.40 7.74
N GLN A 443 14.55 2.20 8.41
CA GLN A 443 15.91 1.82 8.79
C GLN A 443 15.92 0.54 9.64
N LEU A 444 15.11 0.52 10.70
CA LEU A 444 15.01 -0.64 11.59
C LEU A 444 14.44 -1.86 10.86
N TRP A 445 13.42 -1.67 10.03
CA TRP A 445 12.83 -2.76 9.25
C TRP A 445 13.87 -3.43 8.35
N TRP A 446 14.68 -2.64 7.63
CA TRP A 446 15.71 -3.14 6.73
C TRP A 446 16.85 -3.85 7.45
N GLN A 447 17.23 -3.39 8.65
CA GLN A 447 18.18 -4.10 9.51
C GLN A 447 17.65 -5.49 9.93
N LEU A 448 16.37 -5.55 10.34
CA LEU A 448 15.73 -6.82 10.71
C LEU A 448 15.62 -7.75 9.51
N TYR A 449 15.22 -7.23 8.35
CA TYR A 449 15.15 -7.96 7.09
C TYR A 449 16.52 -8.50 6.65
N GLY A 450 17.56 -7.67 6.70
CA GLY A 450 18.95 -8.08 6.42
C GLY A 450 19.39 -9.22 7.33
N LYS A 451 19.17 -9.10 8.65
CA LYS A 451 19.45 -10.19 9.60
C LYS A 451 18.60 -11.44 9.37
N ALA A 452 17.38 -11.29 8.85
CA ALA A 452 16.52 -12.41 8.51
C ALA A 452 17.02 -13.17 7.27
N LYS A 453 17.56 -12.44 6.29
CA LYS A 453 18.09 -12.96 5.02
C LYS A 453 19.58 -13.29 5.03
N GLY A 454 20.32 -12.87 6.06
CA GLY A 454 21.77 -13.03 6.12
C GLY A 454 22.53 -12.01 5.27
N LYS A 455 21.96 -10.81 5.09
CA LYS A 455 22.54 -9.67 4.40
C LYS A 455 22.94 -8.60 5.40
N ASP A 456 24.02 -7.88 5.10
CA ASP A 456 24.54 -6.81 5.95
C ASP A 456 23.88 -5.46 5.65
N TYR A 457 22.54 -5.41 5.71
CA TYR A 457 21.82 -4.14 5.62
C TYR A 457 21.95 -3.38 6.94
N THR A 458 22.61 -2.22 6.91
CA THR A 458 22.74 -1.32 8.06
C THR A 458 21.53 -0.40 8.24
N GLY A 459 20.62 -0.36 7.26
CA GLY A 459 19.47 0.52 7.19
C GLY A 459 18.76 0.40 5.83
N LEU A 460 17.86 1.33 5.55
CA LEU A 460 17.24 1.49 4.22
C LEU A 460 18.36 1.73 3.19
N PRO A 461 18.43 0.96 2.08
CA PRO A 461 19.37 1.23 1.01
C PRO A 461 19.22 2.67 0.49
N ALA A 462 20.34 3.36 0.25
CA ALA A 462 20.34 4.77 -0.14
C ALA A 462 19.61 5.01 -1.46
N GLU A 463 19.59 4.01 -2.34
CA GLU A 463 18.88 4.04 -3.61
C GLU A 463 17.36 4.11 -3.45
N LEU A 464 16.84 3.71 -2.29
CA LEU A 464 15.40 3.71 -1.97
C LEU A 464 14.97 4.93 -1.14
N ASP A 465 15.91 5.71 -0.60
CA ASP A 465 15.60 6.88 0.21
C ASP A 465 15.37 8.11 -0.68
N ARG A 466 14.30 8.05 -1.47
CA ARG A 466 13.90 9.08 -2.43
C ARG A 466 12.44 9.45 -2.26
N GLU A 467 12.13 10.71 -2.53
CA GLU A 467 10.78 11.25 -2.36
C GLU A 467 9.73 10.51 -3.20
N ASN A 468 10.07 10.15 -4.44
CA ASN A 468 9.18 9.40 -5.34
C ASN A 468 8.93 7.94 -4.89
N LEU A 469 9.79 7.37 -4.04
CA LEU A 469 9.66 6.00 -3.50
C LEU A 469 9.15 5.99 -2.06
N LEU A 470 8.86 7.15 -1.48
CA LEU A 470 8.40 7.29 -0.11
C LEU A 470 7.11 6.49 0.14
N GLU A 471 6.14 6.61 -0.77
CA GLU A 471 4.82 5.96 -0.62
C GLU A 471 4.94 4.44 -0.47
N ILE A 472 5.81 3.81 -1.27
CA ILE A 472 5.99 2.36 -1.27
C ILE A 472 6.92 1.87 -0.16
N THR A 473 7.90 2.68 0.26
CA THR A 473 8.85 2.29 1.33
C THR A 473 8.29 2.56 2.72
N ALA A 474 7.34 3.49 2.86
CA ALA A 474 6.77 3.87 4.14
C ALA A 474 5.70 2.88 4.66
N GLN A 475 5.18 1.99 3.81
CA GLN A 475 4.17 1.01 4.22
C GLN A 475 4.76 -0.40 4.38
N PRO A 476 4.41 -1.16 5.44
CA PRO A 476 5.03 -2.45 5.73
C PRO A 476 4.99 -3.47 4.58
N LEU A 477 3.83 -3.64 3.94
CA LEU A 477 3.66 -4.62 2.86
C LEU A 477 4.43 -4.22 1.61
N LEU A 478 4.25 -2.99 1.13
CA LEU A 478 4.95 -2.47 -0.05
C LEU A 478 6.46 -2.45 0.16
N ASN A 479 6.94 -2.05 1.33
CA ASN A 479 8.36 -2.04 1.64
C ASN A 479 8.98 -3.45 1.61
N TYR A 480 8.25 -4.46 2.10
CA TYR A 480 8.67 -5.86 1.95
C TYR A 480 8.78 -6.29 0.49
N LEU A 481 7.82 -5.87 -0.34
CA LEU A 481 7.80 -6.21 -1.75
C LEU A 481 8.97 -5.56 -2.49
N VAL A 482 9.26 -4.28 -2.25
CA VAL A 482 10.45 -3.62 -2.79
C VAL A 482 11.72 -4.36 -2.38
N ALA A 483 11.79 -4.85 -1.14
CA ALA A 483 12.92 -5.64 -0.69
C ALA A 483 13.10 -6.93 -1.49
N LEU A 484 12.00 -7.63 -1.82
CA LEU A 484 12.03 -8.80 -2.70
C LEU A 484 12.53 -8.48 -4.11
N SER A 485 12.16 -7.31 -4.65
CA SER A 485 12.62 -6.87 -5.97
C SER A 485 14.14 -6.71 -6.00
N ILE A 486 14.70 -6.07 -4.97
CA ILE A 486 16.16 -5.95 -4.78
C ILE A 486 16.82 -7.32 -4.71
N GLU A 487 16.23 -8.30 -4.02
CA GLU A 487 16.86 -9.62 -3.91
C GLU A 487 16.93 -10.41 -5.21
N ARG A 488 16.06 -10.11 -6.18
CA ARG A 488 16.05 -10.81 -7.47
C ARG A 488 17.14 -10.30 -8.41
N ASP A 489 17.81 -9.20 -8.06
CA ASP A 489 18.80 -8.50 -8.89
C ASP A 489 18.30 -8.20 -10.32
N LYS A 490 16.97 -8.13 -10.51
CA LYS A 490 16.33 -7.89 -11.80
C LYS A 490 16.19 -6.41 -12.12
N LEU A 491 16.17 -5.56 -11.09
CA LEU A 491 15.99 -4.13 -11.22
C LEU A 491 17.16 -3.39 -10.55
N GLN A 492 17.83 -2.52 -11.32
CA GLN A 492 18.84 -1.62 -10.78
C GLN A 492 18.18 -0.29 -10.42
N PHE A 493 18.22 0.05 -9.13
CA PHE A 493 17.66 1.31 -8.64
C PHE A 493 18.62 2.46 -8.99
N SER A 494 18.27 3.23 -10.02
CA SER A 494 18.99 4.43 -10.50
C SER A 494 18.11 5.66 -10.37
N GLU A 495 18.63 6.89 -10.45
CA GLU A 495 17.81 8.12 -10.34
C GLU A 495 16.62 8.16 -11.32
N GLU A 496 16.71 7.44 -12.43
CA GLU A 496 15.66 7.33 -13.46
C GLU A 496 14.61 6.24 -13.16
N THR A 497 14.82 5.42 -12.12
CA THR A 497 13.89 4.35 -11.75
C THR A 497 12.59 4.95 -11.21
N ASN A 498 11.50 4.71 -11.95
CA ASN A 498 10.15 5.14 -11.57
C ASN A 498 9.36 4.00 -10.91
N LEU A 499 8.19 4.34 -10.34
CA LEU A 499 7.36 3.41 -9.60
C LEU A 499 6.80 2.28 -10.48
N ASN A 500 6.53 2.56 -11.75
CA ASN A 500 5.98 1.60 -12.71
C ASN A 500 6.91 0.41 -12.92
N GLN A 501 8.23 0.66 -13.03
CA GLN A 501 9.22 -0.41 -13.17
C GLN A 501 9.23 -1.35 -11.95
N ILE A 502 9.10 -0.77 -10.75
CA ILE A 502 9.05 -1.55 -9.51
C ILE A 502 7.78 -2.39 -9.50
N TYR A 503 6.62 -1.81 -9.81
CA TYR A 503 5.37 -2.57 -9.86
C TYR A 503 5.37 -3.66 -10.94
N GLU A 504 6.00 -3.43 -12.09
CA GLU A 504 6.19 -4.45 -13.11
C GLU A 504 7.04 -5.63 -12.62
N ASP A 505 8.18 -5.35 -11.95
CA ASP A 505 9.02 -6.40 -11.39
C ASP A 505 8.28 -7.18 -10.29
N LEU A 506 7.52 -6.49 -9.43
CA LEU A 506 6.70 -7.12 -8.39
C LEU A 506 5.63 -8.03 -8.98
N LEU A 507 4.94 -7.58 -10.01
CA LEU A 507 3.94 -8.37 -10.72
C LEU A 507 4.58 -9.63 -11.34
N GLU A 508 5.77 -9.49 -11.90
CA GLU A 508 6.56 -10.63 -12.39
C GLU A 508 7.00 -11.55 -11.26
N ALA A 509 7.40 -11.02 -10.09
CA ALA A 509 7.78 -11.83 -8.93
C ALA A 509 6.63 -12.71 -8.45
N VAL A 510 5.43 -12.13 -8.42
CA VAL A 510 4.20 -12.83 -8.03
C VAL A 510 3.87 -13.91 -9.04
N TYR A 511 3.96 -13.61 -10.34
CA TYR A 511 3.70 -14.58 -11.41
C TYR A 511 4.68 -15.76 -11.37
N GLU A 512 5.99 -15.52 -11.33
CA GLU A 512 7.03 -16.57 -11.31
C GLU A 512 6.95 -17.47 -10.08
N ARG A 513 6.70 -16.90 -8.89
CA ARG A 513 6.54 -17.65 -7.64
C ARG A 513 5.26 -18.49 -7.64
N GLY A 514 4.23 -17.99 -8.29
CA GLY A 514 2.90 -18.58 -8.26
C GLY A 514 2.64 -19.68 -9.26
N TYR A 515 3.17 -19.53 -10.47
CA TYR A 515 2.66 -20.25 -11.64
C TYR A 515 3.72 -21.02 -12.42
N GLU A 516 5.00 -20.66 -12.35
CA GLU A 516 6.05 -21.34 -13.13
C GLU A 516 6.85 -22.39 -12.32
N LYS A 517 7.08 -22.17 -11.02
CA LYS A 517 7.90 -23.09 -10.21
C LYS A 517 7.15 -24.25 -9.56
N HIS A 518 5.84 -24.16 -9.44
CA HIS A 518 5.02 -25.17 -8.78
C HIS A 518 4.05 -25.78 -9.78
N GLY A 519 4.25 -27.06 -10.09
CA GLY A 519 3.33 -27.88 -10.88
C GLY A 519 2.01 -28.13 -10.16
N ASN A 520 1.28 -27.06 -9.86
CA ASN A 520 -0.11 -27.12 -9.45
C ASN A 520 -0.93 -27.49 -10.70
N ARG A 521 -1.44 -28.73 -10.71
CA ARG A 521 -2.10 -29.40 -11.85
C ARG A 521 -3.36 -28.71 -12.40
N LEU A 522 -3.77 -27.58 -11.83
CA LEU A 522 -5.02 -26.89 -12.19
C LEU A 522 -4.82 -25.72 -13.17
N MET A 523 -3.60 -25.21 -13.33
CA MET A 523 -3.33 -23.95 -14.07
C MET A 523 -2.08 -24.02 -14.97
N GLU A 524 -1.76 -25.18 -15.54
CA GLU A 524 -0.83 -25.24 -16.68
C GLU A 524 -1.43 -24.46 -17.86
N GLY A 525 -0.81 -23.34 -18.25
CA GLY A 525 -1.03 -22.71 -19.57
C GLY A 525 -1.56 -21.27 -19.61
N ILE A 526 -1.74 -20.55 -18.49
CA ILE A 526 -2.00 -19.09 -18.54
C ILE A 526 -0.67 -18.36 -18.71
N LYS A 527 -0.54 -17.60 -19.79
CA LYS A 527 0.66 -16.81 -20.07
C LYS A 527 0.73 -15.55 -19.20
N LYS A 528 1.94 -15.02 -19.01
CA LYS A 528 2.17 -13.77 -18.25
C LYS A 528 1.30 -12.64 -18.79
N GLU A 529 1.23 -12.48 -20.11
CA GLU A 529 0.46 -11.40 -20.74
C GLU A 529 -1.05 -11.52 -20.47
N GLU A 530 -1.57 -12.75 -20.44
CA GLU A 530 -2.98 -13.02 -20.14
C GLU A 530 -3.30 -12.74 -18.67
N PHE A 531 -2.37 -13.08 -17.77
CA PHE A 531 -2.47 -12.79 -16.34
C PHE A 531 -2.46 -11.27 -16.08
N VAL A 532 -1.52 -10.55 -16.66
CA VAL A 532 -1.43 -9.08 -16.53
C VAL A 532 -2.67 -8.41 -17.16
N GLY A 533 -3.12 -8.87 -18.33
CA GLY A 533 -4.30 -8.32 -19.00
C GLY A 533 -5.58 -8.42 -18.18
N ILE A 534 -5.77 -9.51 -17.40
CA ILE A 534 -6.91 -9.60 -16.47
C ILE A 534 -6.82 -8.52 -15.39
N LEU A 535 -5.64 -8.29 -14.84
CA LEU A 535 -5.43 -7.30 -13.78
C LEU A 535 -5.63 -5.87 -14.28
N GLU A 536 -5.21 -5.60 -15.51
CA GLU A 536 -5.47 -4.34 -16.21
C GLU A 536 -6.98 -4.10 -16.39
N GLU A 537 -7.76 -5.11 -16.80
CA GLU A 537 -9.22 -4.96 -16.91
C GLU A 537 -9.91 -4.79 -15.55
N ILE A 538 -9.41 -5.43 -14.49
CA ILE A 538 -9.89 -5.19 -13.12
C ILE A 538 -9.57 -3.74 -12.69
N ALA A 539 -8.38 -3.24 -12.99
CA ALA A 539 -7.99 -1.85 -12.71
C ALA A 539 -8.88 -0.86 -13.44
N LEU A 540 -9.16 -1.12 -14.72
CA LEU A 540 -10.07 -0.31 -15.51
C LEU A 540 -11.49 -0.30 -14.94
N ALA A 541 -12.01 -1.47 -14.53
CA ALA A 541 -13.32 -1.58 -13.89
C ALA A 541 -13.37 -0.82 -12.55
N CYS A 542 -12.34 -0.94 -11.71
CA CYS A 542 -12.20 -0.15 -10.48
C CYS A 542 -12.19 1.36 -10.75
N TRP A 543 -11.47 1.81 -11.78
CA TRP A 543 -11.41 3.22 -12.16
C TRP A 543 -12.75 3.73 -12.67
N HIS A 544 -13.53 2.90 -13.38
CA HIS A 544 -14.89 3.24 -13.84
C HIS A 544 -15.91 3.29 -12.69
N GLY A 545 -15.68 2.51 -11.62
CA GLY A 545 -16.52 2.36 -10.43
C GLY A 545 -16.48 3.53 -9.45
N ASP A 546 -15.83 3.38 -8.30
CA ASP A 546 -15.60 4.46 -7.32
C ASP A 546 -14.10 4.82 -7.17
N GLY A 547 -13.27 4.30 -8.08
CA GLY A 547 -11.82 4.44 -8.07
C GLY A 547 -11.10 3.49 -7.12
N ARG A 548 -11.82 2.61 -6.40
CA ARG A 548 -11.23 1.67 -5.43
C ARG A 548 -11.79 0.27 -5.53
N THR A 549 -13.09 0.12 -5.76
CA THR A 549 -13.80 -1.15 -5.73
C THR A 549 -14.58 -1.40 -7.01
N THR A 550 -14.79 -2.67 -7.34
CA THR A 550 -15.61 -3.10 -8.49
C THR A 550 -16.30 -4.43 -8.20
N THR A 551 -17.37 -4.78 -8.91
CA THR A 551 -18.09 -6.07 -8.74
C THR A 551 -17.60 -7.13 -9.72
N VAL A 552 -17.93 -8.41 -9.47
CA VAL A 552 -17.69 -9.47 -10.47
C VAL A 552 -18.37 -9.12 -11.79
N GLY A 553 -19.63 -8.66 -11.76
CA GLY A 553 -20.38 -8.36 -12.97
C GLY A 553 -19.71 -7.27 -13.82
N GLU A 554 -19.13 -6.25 -13.18
CA GLU A 554 -18.37 -5.20 -13.86
C GLU A 554 -17.08 -5.73 -14.48
N ILE A 555 -16.29 -6.52 -13.75
CA ILE A 555 -15.08 -7.15 -14.30
C ILE A 555 -15.42 -8.06 -15.47
N GLU A 556 -16.49 -8.84 -15.35
CA GLU A 556 -16.95 -9.72 -16.42
C GLU A 556 -17.31 -8.94 -17.68
N LEU A 557 -17.99 -7.80 -17.54
CA LEU A 557 -18.32 -6.90 -18.65
C LEU A 557 -17.05 -6.36 -19.33
N HIS A 558 -16.07 -5.92 -18.55
CA HIS A 558 -14.77 -5.44 -19.07
C HIS A 558 -14.00 -6.57 -19.78
N CYS A 559 -13.93 -7.74 -19.16
CA CYS A 559 -13.29 -8.92 -19.74
C CYS A 559 -14.02 -9.45 -20.99
N ASP A 560 -15.33 -9.29 -21.08
CA ASP A 560 -16.11 -9.62 -22.29
C ASP A 560 -15.72 -8.68 -23.45
N ASN A 561 -15.56 -7.38 -23.17
CA ASN A 561 -15.12 -6.39 -24.16
C ASN A 561 -13.68 -6.62 -24.67
N SER A 562 -12.81 -7.16 -23.81
CA SER A 562 -11.40 -7.44 -24.12
C SER A 562 -11.11 -8.90 -24.51
N GLY A 563 -12.14 -9.77 -24.56
CA GLY A 563 -11.98 -11.17 -24.98
C GLY A 563 -11.31 -12.09 -23.94
N LEU A 564 -11.17 -11.64 -22.70
CA LEU A 564 -10.49 -12.36 -21.60
C LEU A 564 -11.42 -13.22 -20.75
N ARG A 565 -12.73 -13.25 -21.03
CA ARG A 565 -13.76 -13.97 -20.24
C ARG A 565 -13.42 -15.44 -19.96
N VAL A 566 -12.94 -16.16 -20.97
CA VAL A 566 -12.58 -17.58 -20.82
C VAL A 566 -11.43 -17.76 -19.83
N ILE A 567 -10.49 -16.81 -19.82
CA ILE A 567 -9.32 -16.82 -18.94
C ILE A 567 -9.75 -16.41 -17.53
N LEU A 568 -10.61 -15.40 -17.39
CA LEU A 568 -11.20 -15.01 -16.10
C LEU A 568 -11.93 -16.18 -15.42
N ASN A 569 -12.69 -16.98 -16.15
CA ASN A 569 -13.39 -18.13 -15.59
C ASN A 569 -12.41 -19.20 -15.07
N ARG A 570 -11.36 -19.52 -15.85
CA ARG A 570 -10.28 -20.42 -15.40
C ARG A 570 -9.54 -19.86 -14.18
N PHE A 571 -9.31 -18.54 -14.20
CA PHE A 571 -8.69 -17.82 -13.10
C PHE A 571 -9.50 -18.00 -11.82
N GLN A 572 -10.81 -17.72 -11.85
CA GLN A 572 -11.73 -17.86 -10.71
C GLN A 572 -11.87 -19.30 -10.18
N GLU A 573 -11.88 -20.31 -11.05
CA GLU A 573 -11.97 -21.73 -10.64
C GLU A 573 -10.78 -22.16 -9.77
N SER A 574 -9.57 -21.64 -10.05
CA SER A 574 -8.37 -21.95 -9.26
C SER A 574 -8.39 -21.45 -7.81
N PHE A 575 -9.12 -20.37 -7.52
CA PHE A 575 -9.18 -19.77 -6.19
C PHE A 575 -10.04 -20.58 -5.22
N ASN A 576 -11.08 -21.25 -5.72
CA ASN A 576 -12.03 -21.99 -4.88
C ASN A 576 -11.44 -23.28 -4.29
N GLU A 577 -10.43 -23.88 -4.94
CA GLU A 577 -9.83 -25.13 -4.50
C GLU A 577 -8.62 -24.95 -3.56
N ASP A 578 -7.96 -23.77 -3.58
CA ASP A 578 -6.60 -23.59 -3.04
C ASP A 578 -6.46 -22.46 -1.98
N SER A 579 -7.51 -22.19 -1.20
CA SER A 579 -7.58 -21.14 -0.16
C SER A 579 -6.50 -21.22 0.96
N LYS A 580 -5.62 -22.21 0.92
CA LYS A 580 -4.48 -22.39 1.84
C LYS A 580 -3.10 -22.19 1.19
N ALA A 581 -2.99 -21.95 -0.12
CA ALA A 581 -1.71 -21.73 -0.80
C ALA A 581 -1.15 -20.31 -0.57
N SER A 582 0.15 -20.24 -0.30
CA SER A 582 0.97 -19.04 -0.02
C SER A 582 0.97 -17.99 -1.13
N VAL A 583 0.83 -18.44 -2.39
CA VAL A 583 0.75 -17.60 -3.59
C VAL A 583 -0.61 -16.93 -3.70
N THR A 584 -1.69 -17.68 -3.46
CA THR A 584 -3.05 -17.16 -3.41
C THR A 584 -3.17 -16.06 -2.35
N ARG A 585 -2.44 -16.17 -1.22
CA ARG A 585 -2.31 -15.13 -0.19
C ARG A 585 -1.56 -13.88 -0.66
N LEU A 586 -0.56 -14.03 -1.52
CA LEU A 586 0.21 -12.92 -2.10
C LEU A 586 -0.66 -12.19 -3.13
N LEU A 587 -1.36 -12.93 -3.99
CA LEU A 587 -2.33 -12.37 -4.92
C LEU A 587 -3.52 -11.71 -4.21
N THR A 588 -4.09 -12.32 -3.16
CA THR A 588 -5.12 -11.66 -2.33
C THR A 588 -4.57 -10.48 -1.54
N ALA A 589 -3.29 -10.48 -1.15
CA ALA A 589 -2.65 -9.35 -0.49
C ALA A 589 -2.40 -8.15 -1.42
N PHE A 590 -2.42 -8.33 -2.74
CA PHE A 590 -2.27 -7.25 -3.71
C PHE A 590 -3.60 -6.86 -4.39
N TYR A 591 -4.44 -7.86 -4.72
CA TYR A 591 -5.46 -7.73 -5.76
C TYR A 591 -6.88 -8.18 -5.36
N PHE A 592 -7.06 -9.01 -4.33
CA PHE A 592 -8.33 -9.72 -4.12
C PHE A 592 -8.78 -9.79 -2.66
N ARG A 593 -9.97 -9.27 -2.36
CA ARG A 593 -10.74 -9.64 -1.17
C ARG A 593 -12.17 -9.98 -1.57
N GLU A 594 -12.41 -11.29 -1.71
CA GLU A 594 -13.71 -11.87 -1.99
C GLU A 594 -14.66 -11.71 -0.79
N SER A 595 -15.84 -11.15 -1.01
CA SER A 595 -16.93 -11.15 -0.04
C SER A 595 -17.89 -12.30 -0.32
N GLY A 596 -18.12 -13.17 0.66
CA GLY A 596 -19.11 -14.23 0.60
C GLY A 596 -19.72 -14.47 1.97
N GLY A 597 -21.04 -14.27 2.10
CA GLY A 597 -21.79 -14.71 3.28
C GLY A 597 -23.13 -14.06 3.59
N PHE A 598 -23.50 -12.92 2.97
CA PHE A 598 -24.85 -12.36 3.14
C PHE A 598 -25.75 -12.71 1.95
N ARG A 599 -27.02 -13.03 2.27
CA ARG A 599 -28.03 -13.43 1.28
C ARG A 599 -28.09 -12.36 0.18
N THR A 600 -27.85 -12.78 -1.06
CA THR A 600 -28.11 -12.07 -2.33
C THR A 600 -27.13 -11.00 -2.87
N SER A 601 -25.87 -10.90 -2.41
CA SER A 601 -24.92 -9.92 -3.01
C SER A 601 -23.79 -10.50 -3.86
N GLU A 602 -23.43 -9.80 -4.95
CA GLU A 602 -22.34 -10.16 -5.89
C GLU A 602 -20.97 -9.96 -5.25
N LYS A 603 -19.97 -10.81 -5.55
CA LYS A 603 -18.61 -10.66 -4.99
C LYS A 603 -17.98 -9.33 -5.48
N THR A 604 -17.24 -8.65 -4.61
CA THR A 604 -16.56 -7.38 -4.94
C THR A 604 -15.04 -7.53 -4.90
N PHE A 605 -14.34 -6.66 -5.62
CA PHE A 605 -12.88 -6.62 -5.77
C PHE A 605 -12.37 -5.23 -5.39
N GLU A 606 -11.16 -5.17 -4.84
CA GLU A 606 -10.53 -3.93 -4.42
C GLU A 606 -9.00 -4.06 -4.47
N PHE A 607 -8.34 -3.03 -5.01
CA PHE A 607 -6.88 -2.94 -4.93
C PHE A 607 -6.44 -2.52 -3.54
N THR A 608 -5.44 -3.24 -3.01
CA THR A 608 -4.88 -2.92 -1.69
C THR A 608 -4.17 -1.57 -1.66
N HIS A 609 -3.59 -1.11 -2.77
CA HIS A 609 -2.95 0.19 -2.87
C HIS A 609 -3.47 0.94 -4.09
N LYS A 610 -3.88 2.22 -3.89
CA LYS A 610 -4.39 3.08 -4.98
C LYS A 610 -3.36 3.17 -6.10
N SER A 611 -2.11 3.49 -5.76
CA SER A 611 -1.00 3.64 -6.70
C SER A 611 -0.74 2.43 -7.58
N PHE A 612 -1.01 1.22 -7.09
CA PHE A 612 -0.90 0.01 -7.88
C PHE A 612 -2.05 -0.15 -8.90
N GLY A 613 -3.29 0.20 -8.51
CA GLY A 613 -4.41 0.29 -9.43
C GLY A 613 -4.22 1.37 -10.50
N GLU A 614 -3.64 2.52 -10.13
CA GLU A 614 -3.27 3.59 -11.07
C GLU A 614 -2.20 3.13 -12.05
N TYR A 615 -1.18 2.42 -11.59
CA TYR A 615 -0.17 1.79 -12.45
C TYR A 615 -0.80 0.88 -13.50
N LEU A 616 -1.66 -0.06 -13.09
CA LEU A 616 -2.33 -0.97 -14.03
C LEU A 616 -3.26 -0.24 -14.99
N THR A 617 -3.95 0.80 -14.52
CA THR A 617 -4.81 1.65 -15.35
C THR A 617 -3.97 2.39 -16.39
N ALA A 618 -2.84 2.99 -15.99
CA ALA A 618 -1.91 3.66 -16.89
C ALA A 618 -1.34 2.69 -17.93
N LYS A 619 -0.89 1.50 -17.51
CA LYS A 619 -0.43 0.43 -18.40
C LYS A 619 -1.50 0.05 -19.42
N ARG A 620 -2.75 -0.13 -18.97
CA ARG A 620 -3.88 -0.45 -19.84
C ARG A 620 -4.20 0.63 -20.86
N LEU A 621 -4.07 1.91 -20.50
CA LEU A 621 -4.25 3.05 -21.41
C LEU A 621 -3.14 3.09 -22.47
N VAL A 622 -1.88 2.85 -22.07
CA VAL A 622 -0.73 2.77 -23.00
C VAL A 622 -0.85 1.57 -23.95
N GLU A 623 -1.24 0.40 -23.45
CA GLU A 623 -1.56 -0.75 -24.31
C GLU A 623 -2.78 -0.48 -25.21
N GLY A 624 -3.74 0.31 -24.72
CA GLY A 624 -4.90 0.76 -25.49
C GLY A 624 -4.50 1.57 -26.72
N ILE A 625 -3.62 2.57 -26.57
CA ILE A 625 -3.13 3.35 -27.72
C ILE A 625 -2.25 2.50 -28.64
N ARG A 626 -1.41 1.61 -28.10
CA ARG A 626 -0.61 0.67 -28.90
C ARG A 626 -1.50 -0.22 -29.77
N PHE A 627 -2.56 -0.79 -29.19
CA PHE A 627 -3.52 -1.63 -29.90
C PHE A 627 -4.25 -0.83 -31.00
N ILE A 628 -4.76 0.35 -30.67
CA ILE A 628 -5.44 1.22 -31.65
C ILE A 628 -4.50 1.61 -32.79
N HIS A 629 -3.24 1.95 -32.49
CA HIS A 629 -2.24 2.27 -33.51
C HIS A 629 -2.03 1.09 -34.45
N ASN A 630 -1.78 -0.10 -33.92
CA ASN A 630 -1.54 -1.30 -34.72
C ASN A 630 -2.72 -1.63 -35.63
N GLU A 631 -3.95 -1.53 -35.13
CA GLU A 631 -5.16 -1.80 -35.94
C GLU A 631 -5.39 -0.72 -37.01
N LEU A 632 -5.05 0.55 -36.75
CA LEU A 632 -5.08 1.61 -37.76
C LEU A 632 -4.01 1.39 -38.84
N GLU A 633 -2.82 0.92 -38.48
CA GLU A 633 -1.77 0.57 -39.46
C GLU A 633 -2.16 -0.67 -40.29
N GLU A 634 -2.75 -1.69 -39.67
CA GLU A 634 -3.25 -2.87 -40.40
C GLU A 634 -4.32 -2.48 -41.42
N ARG A 635 -5.18 -1.50 -41.08
CA ARG A 635 -6.18 -0.97 -42.03
C ARG A 635 -5.56 -0.31 -43.25
N LYS A 636 -4.42 0.38 -43.08
CA LYS A 636 -3.67 0.98 -44.21
C LYS A 636 -3.12 -0.10 -45.14
N ASN A 637 -2.69 -1.23 -44.58
CA ASN A 637 -2.19 -2.36 -45.35
C ASN A 637 -3.32 -3.16 -46.02
N ASN A 638 -4.45 -3.31 -45.34
CA ASN A 638 -5.60 -4.07 -45.80
C ASN A 638 -6.90 -3.42 -45.34
N PHE A 639 -7.62 -2.77 -46.27
CA PHE A 639 -8.88 -2.08 -45.96
C PHE A 639 -10.00 -2.96 -45.38
N ARG A 640 -9.86 -4.29 -45.42
CA ARG A 640 -10.82 -5.24 -44.84
C ARG A 640 -10.45 -5.71 -43.43
N LYS A 641 -9.28 -5.33 -42.92
CA LYS A 641 -8.77 -5.65 -41.58
C LYS A 641 -8.44 -4.35 -40.86
N GLY A 642 -8.29 -4.40 -39.54
CA GLY A 642 -8.00 -3.21 -38.77
C GLY A 642 -9.19 -2.27 -38.62
N PHE A 643 -8.99 -1.23 -37.82
CA PHE A 643 -10.02 -0.24 -37.49
C PHE A 643 -10.03 0.91 -38.47
N ASP A 644 -11.23 1.43 -38.76
CA ASP A 644 -11.34 2.81 -39.22
C ASP A 644 -11.20 3.81 -38.05
N LYS A 645 -11.13 5.11 -38.37
CA LYS A 645 -10.96 6.17 -37.35
C LYS A 645 -12.11 6.19 -36.33
N ARG A 646 -13.33 5.85 -36.73
CA ARG A 646 -14.51 5.87 -35.86
C ARG A 646 -14.55 4.64 -34.96
N GLU A 647 -14.15 3.48 -35.46
CA GLU A 647 -13.92 2.25 -34.69
C GLU A 647 -12.77 2.45 -33.67
N ALA A 648 -11.69 3.13 -34.07
CA ALA A 648 -10.60 3.47 -33.16
C ALA A 648 -11.08 4.39 -32.02
N LEU A 649 -11.86 5.43 -32.31
CA LEU A 649 -12.45 6.29 -31.28
C LEU A 649 -13.47 5.56 -30.40
N GLU A 650 -14.24 4.61 -30.95
CA GLU A 650 -15.13 3.74 -30.17
C GLU A 650 -14.32 2.90 -29.17
N LYS A 651 -13.22 2.27 -29.62
CA LYS A 651 -12.34 1.50 -28.74
C LYS A 651 -11.63 2.37 -27.71
N TRP A 652 -11.26 3.60 -28.07
CA TRP A 652 -10.71 4.56 -27.12
C TRP A 652 -11.73 4.96 -26.06
N ALA A 653 -12.94 5.34 -26.45
CA ALA A 653 -14.00 5.75 -25.53
C ALA A 653 -14.39 4.65 -24.53
N ASN A 654 -14.31 3.38 -24.94
CA ASN A 654 -14.54 2.23 -24.04
C ASN A 654 -13.51 2.11 -22.90
N LEU A 655 -12.33 2.72 -23.03
CA LEU A 655 -11.33 2.74 -21.95
C LEU A 655 -11.70 3.71 -20.83
N PHE A 656 -12.62 4.66 -21.07
CA PHE A 656 -12.96 5.71 -20.14
C PHE A 656 -14.34 5.47 -19.53
N GLY A 657 -14.52 5.91 -18.28
CA GLY A 657 -15.78 5.87 -17.55
C GLY A 657 -16.23 7.25 -17.10
N ILE A 658 -16.96 7.31 -15.97
CA ILE A 658 -17.47 8.56 -15.40
C ILE A 658 -16.35 9.39 -14.74
N TRP A 659 -15.29 8.74 -14.26
CA TRP A 659 -14.18 9.38 -13.59
C TRP A 659 -13.13 9.87 -14.57
N ALA A 660 -12.63 11.08 -14.32
CA ALA A 660 -11.58 11.71 -15.11
C ALA A 660 -10.19 11.23 -14.66
N ILE A 661 -9.19 11.40 -15.51
CA ILE A 661 -7.79 11.25 -15.12
C ILE A 661 -7.48 12.36 -14.10
N ASP A 662 -6.94 11.99 -12.93
CA ASP A 662 -6.40 12.96 -11.98
C ASP A 662 -4.90 13.16 -12.23
N GLY A 663 -4.31 14.20 -11.62
CA GLY A 663 -2.87 14.47 -11.79
C GLY A 663 -1.97 13.33 -11.31
N TYR A 664 -2.48 12.45 -10.44
CA TYR A 664 -1.73 11.32 -9.92
C TYR A 664 -1.68 10.18 -10.95
N LEU A 665 -2.82 9.76 -11.52
CA LEU A 665 -2.87 8.81 -12.64
C LEU A 665 -2.10 9.34 -13.86
N PHE A 666 -2.19 10.64 -14.14
CA PHE A 666 -1.43 11.25 -15.25
C PHE A 666 0.08 11.07 -15.09
N GLN A 667 0.62 11.12 -13.87
CA GLN A 667 2.04 10.85 -13.63
C GLN A 667 2.39 9.40 -13.96
N PHE A 668 1.56 8.42 -13.57
CA PHE A 668 1.77 7.01 -13.95
C PHE A 668 1.73 6.79 -15.47
N ILE A 669 0.89 7.55 -16.19
CA ILE A 669 0.84 7.52 -17.66
C ILE A 669 2.14 8.08 -18.26
N CYS A 670 2.65 9.20 -17.74
CA CYS A 670 3.93 9.77 -18.18
C CYS A 670 5.09 8.79 -17.92
N ASP A 671 5.12 8.20 -16.72
CA ASP A 671 6.13 7.22 -16.32
C ASP A 671 6.06 5.98 -17.21
N GLU A 672 4.87 5.43 -17.47
CA GLU A 672 4.69 4.27 -18.35
C GLU A 672 5.13 4.57 -19.79
N MET A 673 4.79 5.76 -20.30
CA MET A 673 5.16 6.18 -21.65
C MET A 673 6.68 6.32 -21.80
N SER A 674 7.37 6.78 -20.75
CA SER A 674 8.83 6.91 -20.73
C SER A 674 9.57 5.57 -20.84
N LEU A 675 8.93 4.47 -20.44
CA LEU A 675 9.48 3.11 -20.53
C LEU A 675 9.39 2.52 -21.95
N GLN A 676 8.63 3.15 -22.83
CA GLN A 676 8.38 2.67 -24.18
C GLN A 676 9.48 3.11 -25.13
N LYS A 677 9.63 2.40 -26.26
CA LYS A 677 10.61 2.79 -27.28
C LYS A 677 10.22 4.12 -27.89
N SER A 678 11.14 5.08 -27.92
CA SER A 678 10.92 6.42 -28.49
C SER A 678 10.36 6.41 -29.92
N SER A 679 10.75 5.43 -30.76
CA SER A 679 10.19 5.25 -32.11
C SER A 679 8.70 4.93 -32.12
N ASP A 680 8.25 4.13 -31.16
CA ASP A 680 6.86 3.68 -31.07
C ASP A 680 6.00 4.83 -30.50
N VAL A 681 6.50 5.51 -29.47
CA VAL A 681 5.86 6.71 -28.89
C VAL A 681 5.66 7.81 -29.93
N HIS A 682 6.66 8.05 -30.79
CA HIS A 682 6.52 8.99 -31.92
C HIS A 682 5.36 8.66 -32.86
N ASN A 683 5.20 7.37 -33.19
CA ASN A 683 4.10 6.93 -34.04
C ASN A 683 2.75 7.05 -33.32
N TRP A 684 2.70 6.77 -32.02
CA TRP A 684 1.49 6.94 -31.22
C TRP A 684 1.09 8.41 -31.06
N GLN A 685 2.05 9.33 -30.89
CA GLN A 685 1.80 10.77 -30.89
C GLN A 685 1.07 11.21 -32.16
N LYS A 686 1.54 10.77 -33.34
CA LYS A 686 0.87 11.05 -34.63
C LYS A 686 -0.52 10.44 -34.73
N THR A 687 -0.70 9.22 -34.23
CA THR A 687 -2.02 8.58 -34.16
C THR A 687 -2.98 9.38 -33.28
N LEU A 688 -2.53 9.84 -32.12
CA LEU A 688 -3.34 10.66 -31.21
C LEU A 688 -3.72 12.00 -31.83
N CYS A 689 -2.81 12.69 -32.54
CA CYS A 689 -3.15 13.88 -33.33
C CYS A 689 -4.28 13.58 -34.33
N CYS A 690 -4.17 12.47 -35.08
CA CYS A 690 -5.20 12.05 -36.04
C CYS A 690 -6.55 11.73 -35.38
N LEU A 691 -6.54 11.16 -34.17
CA LEU A 691 -7.77 10.86 -33.42
C LEU A 691 -8.42 12.14 -32.90
N ILE A 692 -7.65 13.08 -32.33
CA ILE A 692 -8.16 14.39 -31.91
C ILE A 692 -8.76 15.15 -33.10
N GLU A 693 -8.09 15.17 -34.25
CA GLU A 693 -8.65 15.75 -35.48
C GLU A 693 -10.00 15.13 -35.84
N SER A 694 -10.15 13.82 -35.69
CA SER A 694 -11.38 13.10 -35.99
C SER A 694 -12.48 13.45 -34.98
N THR A 695 -12.14 13.54 -33.69
CA THR A 695 -13.07 13.95 -32.64
C THR A 695 -13.55 15.40 -32.80
N LEU A 696 -12.68 16.32 -33.24
CA LEU A 696 -13.07 17.70 -33.51
C LEU A 696 -14.05 17.81 -34.70
N ASN A 697 -13.93 16.92 -35.69
CA ASN A 697 -14.79 16.92 -36.88
C ASN A 697 -16.14 16.22 -36.64
N ASP A 698 -16.08 15.02 -36.06
CA ASP A 698 -17.21 14.09 -36.02
C ASP A 698 -17.79 13.89 -34.60
N GLY A 699 -17.08 14.36 -33.56
CA GLY A 699 -17.39 14.07 -32.16
C GLY A 699 -16.95 12.68 -31.70
N MET A 700 -17.06 12.41 -30.39
CA MET A 700 -16.89 11.06 -29.86
C MET A 700 -18.09 10.17 -30.22
N PRO A 701 -17.89 8.95 -30.75
CA PRO A 701 -18.95 8.09 -31.29
C PRO A 701 -19.72 7.33 -30.18
N MET A 702 -20.28 8.07 -29.21
CA MET A 702 -20.95 7.50 -28.03
C MET A 702 -22.15 6.63 -28.39
N GLU A 703 -22.78 6.86 -29.55
CA GLU A 703 -23.90 6.07 -30.05
C GLU A 703 -23.53 4.62 -30.41
N ARG A 704 -22.24 4.29 -30.50
CA ARG A 704 -21.73 2.95 -30.82
C ARG A 704 -21.38 2.12 -29.59
N LEU A 705 -21.35 2.73 -28.40
CA LEU A 705 -21.01 2.01 -27.16
C LEU A 705 -22.14 1.07 -26.74
N THR A 706 -21.78 -0.13 -26.31
CA THR A 706 -22.74 -1.14 -25.84
C THR A 706 -22.28 -1.72 -24.50
N PRO A 707 -23.15 -1.71 -23.46
CA PRO A 707 -24.50 -1.14 -23.42
C PRO A 707 -24.51 0.40 -23.41
N ARG A 708 -25.53 1.02 -24.00
CA ARG A 708 -25.73 2.47 -23.88
C ARG A 708 -26.18 2.81 -22.46
N THR A 709 -25.55 3.80 -21.87
CA THR A 709 -25.87 4.32 -20.53
C THR A 709 -26.84 5.51 -20.63
N ASN A 710 -27.11 6.18 -19.51
CA ASN A 710 -27.88 7.43 -19.56
C ASN A 710 -27.04 8.53 -20.26
N PHE A 711 -27.70 9.38 -21.05
CA PHE A 711 -27.11 10.51 -21.76
C PHE A 711 -26.14 11.37 -20.93
N LEU A 712 -26.41 11.60 -19.63
CA LEU A 712 -25.47 12.35 -18.76
C LEU A 712 -24.13 11.62 -18.57
N ILE A 713 -24.17 10.29 -18.39
CA ILE A 713 -22.97 9.45 -18.25
C ILE A 713 -22.21 9.43 -19.57
N GLU A 714 -22.91 9.33 -20.70
CA GLU A 714 -22.27 9.40 -22.03
C GLU A 714 -21.55 10.74 -22.26
N ILE A 715 -22.11 11.87 -21.81
CA ILE A 715 -21.43 13.17 -21.89
C ILE A 715 -20.15 13.18 -21.06
N TRP A 716 -20.19 12.68 -19.83
CA TRP A 716 -19.02 12.62 -18.96
C TRP A 716 -17.93 11.71 -19.53
N GLN A 717 -18.32 10.53 -19.99
CA GLN A 717 -17.41 9.58 -20.61
C GLN A 717 -16.77 10.16 -21.89
N ALA A 718 -17.56 10.82 -22.74
CA ALA A 718 -17.03 11.49 -23.94
C ALA A 718 -16.00 12.57 -23.58
N ARG A 719 -16.32 13.42 -22.59
CA ARG A 719 -15.41 14.47 -22.13
C ARG A 719 -14.11 13.88 -21.56
N ASN A 720 -14.23 12.86 -20.71
CA ASN A 720 -13.06 12.22 -20.09
C ASN A 720 -12.21 11.47 -21.12
N ALA A 721 -12.82 10.87 -22.14
CA ALA A 721 -12.09 10.25 -23.25
C ALA A 721 -11.35 11.29 -24.10
N GLU A 722 -11.93 12.48 -24.30
CA GLU A 722 -11.25 13.61 -24.98
C GLU A 722 -10.11 14.18 -24.15
N GLU A 723 -10.30 14.37 -22.84
CA GLU A 723 -9.23 14.78 -21.92
C GLU A 723 -8.12 13.71 -21.87
N GLY A 724 -8.50 12.44 -21.93
CA GLY A 724 -7.57 11.32 -22.08
C GLY A 724 -6.73 11.37 -23.34
N LEU A 725 -7.31 11.73 -24.49
CA LEU A 725 -6.55 11.93 -25.73
C LEU A 725 -5.49 13.02 -25.54
N LEU A 726 -5.87 14.13 -24.92
CA LEU A 726 -4.95 15.25 -24.64
C LEU A 726 -3.83 14.84 -23.67
N ALA A 727 -4.19 14.18 -22.57
CA ALA A 727 -3.24 13.73 -21.56
C ALA A 727 -2.22 12.74 -22.14
N VAL A 728 -2.68 11.69 -22.83
CA VAL A 728 -1.77 10.69 -23.42
C VAL A 728 -0.94 11.30 -24.57
N LEU A 729 -1.51 12.23 -25.35
CA LEU A 729 -0.73 12.97 -26.35
C LEU A 729 0.40 13.76 -25.70
N ASN A 730 0.10 14.48 -24.61
CA ASN A 730 1.08 15.25 -23.88
C ASN A 730 2.17 14.36 -23.26
N ALA A 731 1.81 13.20 -22.71
CA ALA A 731 2.76 12.21 -22.22
C ALA A 731 3.70 11.72 -23.34
N CYS A 732 3.17 11.44 -24.54
CA CYS A 732 4.01 11.12 -25.71
C CYS A 732 4.97 12.27 -26.06
N ALA A 733 4.45 13.50 -26.11
CA ALA A 733 5.22 14.66 -26.52
C ALA A 733 6.34 15.02 -25.53
N ARG A 734 6.15 14.77 -24.22
CA ARG A 734 7.22 14.91 -23.21
C ARG A 734 8.37 13.93 -23.42
N VAL A 735 8.10 12.74 -23.94
CA VAL A 735 9.11 11.71 -24.25
C VAL A 735 9.82 12.02 -25.57
N THR A 736 9.06 12.39 -26.62
CA THR A 736 9.65 12.69 -27.94
C THR A 736 10.33 14.05 -27.99
N LYS A 737 9.88 15.00 -27.15
CA LYS A 737 10.24 16.43 -27.18
C LYS A 737 9.91 17.09 -28.53
N GLU A 738 8.92 16.56 -29.24
CA GLU A 738 8.47 17.07 -30.53
C GLU A 738 7.07 17.72 -30.42
N VAL A 739 6.87 18.80 -31.18
CA VAL A 739 5.58 19.49 -31.24
C VAL A 739 4.52 18.61 -31.92
N SER A 740 3.35 18.51 -31.30
CA SER A 740 2.20 17.76 -31.76
C SER A 740 1.42 18.54 -32.81
N GLU A 741 1.46 18.04 -34.05
CA GLU A 741 0.84 18.65 -35.22
C GLU A 741 -0.64 18.27 -35.34
N ILE A 742 -1.54 19.07 -34.76
CA ILE A 742 -3.01 18.88 -34.87
C ILE A 742 -3.56 19.84 -35.92
N LYS A 743 -4.31 19.33 -36.90
CA LYS A 743 -5.00 20.18 -37.87
C LYS A 743 -6.30 20.74 -37.31
N TRP A 744 -6.27 22.00 -36.90
CA TRP A 744 -7.45 22.73 -36.43
C TRP A 744 -8.44 23.03 -37.57
N ILE A 745 -9.71 22.73 -37.35
CA ILE A 745 -10.80 22.94 -38.34
C ILE A 745 -11.09 24.43 -38.56
N SER A 746 -10.90 25.22 -37.50
CA SER A 746 -11.01 26.67 -37.50
C SER A 746 -10.05 27.27 -36.47
N PRO A 747 -9.70 28.56 -36.57
CA PRO A 747 -8.86 29.23 -35.58
C PRO A 747 -9.41 29.16 -34.14
N ASP A 748 -10.73 29.10 -33.96
CA ASP A 748 -11.39 29.01 -32.65
C ASP A 748 -11.52 27.57 -32.11
N ALA A 749 -11.23 26.55 -32.92
CA ALA A 749 -11.54 25.15 -32.60
C ALA A 749 -10.90 24.69 -31.29
N PHE A 750 -9.62 25.01 -31.08
CA PHE A 750 -8.94 24.70 -29.81
C PHE A 750 -9.62 25.39 -28.63
N GLY A 751 -9.93 26.69 -28.75
CA GLY A 751 -10.58 27.45 -27.68
C GLY A 751 -11.95 26.89 -27.30
N THR A 752 -12.75 26.43 -28.28
CA THR A 752 -14.02 25.75 -28.01
C THR A 752 -13.81 24.38 -27.36
N TRP A 753 -12.83 23.61 -27.84
CA TRP A 753 -12.54 22.28 -27.32
C TRP A 753 -12.04 22.33 -25.88
N ILE A 754 -11.04 23.17 -25.57
CA ILE A 754 -10.50 23.28 -24.21
C ILE A 754 -11.55 23.76 -23.21
N SER A 755 -12.48 24.64 -23.61
CA SER A 755 -13.60 25.07 -22.75
C SER A 755 -14.61 23.97 -22.42
N ARG A 756 -14.68 22.91 -23.23
CA ARG A 756 -15.51 21.73 -22.92
C ARG A 756 -14.82 20.79 -21.95
N LEU A 757 -13.49 20.65 -22.06
CA LEU A 757 -12.68 19.87 -21.14
C LEU A 757 -12.59 20.58 -19.78
N GLN A 758 -12.49 21.90 -19.81
CA GLN A 758 -12.48 22.79 -18.66
C GLN A 758 -13.83 22.74 -17.91
N GLY A 759 -13.80 22.24 -16.67
CA GLY A 759 -14.82 22.58 -15.67
C GLY A 759 -14.66 24.03 -15.17
N GLN A 760 -15.61 24.54 -14.38
CA GLN A 760 -15.40 25.81 -13.69
C GLN A 760 -14.21 25.70 -12.71
N ARG A 761 -13.30 26.67 -12.73
CA ARG A 761 -12.19 26.73 -11.78
C ARG A 761 -12.73 26.90 -10.36
N ILE A 762 -12.40 25.96 -9.47
CA ILE A 762 -12.72 26.00 -8.04
C ILE A 762 -11.39 26.05 -7.26
N GLY A 763 -11.00 27.24 -6.80
CA GLY A 763 -9.80 27.42 -5.98
C GLY A 763 -8.49 27.64 -6.76
N GLU A 764 -7.37 27.32 -6.11
CA GLU A 764 -6.01 27.69 -6.54
C GLU A 764 -5.35 26.67 -7.48
N LYS A 765 -5.81 25.42 -7.51
CA LYS A 765 -5.30 24.36 -8.39
C LYS A 765 -5.95 24.41 -9.77
N ASN A 766 -5.15 24.13 -10.80
CA ASN A 766 -5.60 24.11 -12.19
C ASN A 766 -6.32 22.80 -12.55
N VAL A 767 -7.01 22.77 -13.69
CA VAL A 767 -7.59 21.53 -14.27
C VAL A 767 -6.50 20.80 -15.05
N LEU A 768 -6.48 19.46 -14.99
CA LEU A 768 -5.46 18.61 -15.65
C LEU A 768 -5.23 18.97 -17.12
N ALA A 769 -6.30 19.29 -17.87
CA ALA A 769 -6.20 19.69 -19.27
C ALA A 769 -5.18 20.84 -19.50
N PHE A 770 -5.03 21.79 -18.57
CA PHE A 770 -4.07 22.89 -18.69
C PHE A 770 -2.63 22.49 -18.37
N ASP A 771 -2.43 21.43 -17.59
CA ASP A 771 -1.11 20.86 -17.34
C ASP A 771 -0.62 20.02 -18.55
N CYS A 772 -1.54 19.69 -19.47
CA CYS A 772 -1.31 18.84 -20.63
C CYS A 772 -1.16 19.62 -21.96
N LEU A 773 -0.84 20.92 -21.94
CA LEU A 773 -0.76 21.75 -23.17
C LEU A 773 0.66 21.93 -23.74
N SER A 774 1.68 21.32 -23.14
CA SER A 774 3.06 21.42 -23.63
C SER A 774 3.25 20.69 -24.94
N PHE A 775 4.20 21.19 -25.76
CA PHE A 775 4.50 20.68 -27.10
C PHE A 775 3.27 20.62 -28.03
N LEU A 776 2.32 21.54 -27.93
CA LEU A 776 1.17 21.61 -28.85
C LEU A 776 1.40 22.64 -29.97
N ASN A 777 1.00 22.30 -31.20
CA ASN A 777 0.89 23.31 -32.25
C ASN A 777 -0.46 24.02 -32.16
N LEU A 778 -0.43 25.29 -31.77
CA LEU A 778 -1.56 26.24 -31.68
C LEU A 778 -1.34 27.44 -32.63
N GLN A 779 -0.57 27.24 -33.70
CA GLN A 779 -0.28 28.28 -34.68
C GLN A 779 -1.57 28.89 -35.24
N GLY A 780 -1.67 30.21 -35.18
CA GLY A 780 -2.81 30.97 -35.68
C GLY A 780 -4.12 30.78 -34.92
N CYS A 781 -4.12 30.08 -33.77
CA CYS A 781 -5.33 29.89 -32.98
C CYS A 781 -5.82 31.20 -32.31
N ILE A 782 -7.14 31.32 -32.14
CA ILE A 782 -7.77 32.44 -31.43
C ILE A 782 -8.03 32.03 -29.98
N LEU A 783 -7.29 32.67 -29.08
CA LEU A 783 -7.31 32.49 -27.62
C LEU A 783 -7.70 33.79 -26.89
N LEU A 784 -8.48 34.64 -27.56
CA LEU A 784 -9.00 35.90 -27.02
C LEU A 784 -9.69 35.66 -25.66
N LEU A 785 -9.30 36.43 -24.65
CA LEU A 785 -9.88 36.43 -23.29
C LEU A 785 -9.84 35.06 -22.58
N ARG A 786 -9.01 34.12 -23.02
CA ARG A 786 -8.93 32.78 -22.42
C ARG A 786 -8.24 32.81 -21.06
N ASP A 787 -8.75 31.99 -20.14
CA ASP A 787 -8.11 31.74 -18.85
C ASP A 787 -7.10 30.59 -19.00
N LEU A 788 -5.83 30.95 -19.10
CA LEU A 788 -4.65 30.08 -19.17
C LEU A 788 -3.79 30.23 -17.90
N TYR A 789 -4.41 30.61 -16.78
CA TYR A 789 -3.74 30.75 -15.49
C TYR A 789 -2.96 29.47 -15.16
N LYS A 790 -1.64 29.58 -14.92
CA LYS A 790 -0.74 28.44 -14.67
C LYS A 790 -0.84 27.29 -15.67
N ALA A 791 -1.22 27.55 -16.92
CA ALA A 791 -1.20 26.53 -17.95
C ALA A 791 0.24 26.16 -18.33
N ASN A 792 0.48 24.88 -18.61
CA ASN A 792 1.77 24.40 -19.10
C ASN A 792 1.77 24.37 -20.63
N LEU A 793 2.42 25.36 -21.23
CA LEU A 793 2.59 25.56 -22.68
C LEU A 793 4.06 25.46 -23.09
N THR A 794 4.89 24.82 -22.26
CA THR A 794 6.32 24.62 -22.49
C THR A 794 6.56 24.03 -23.88
N GLN A 795 7.49 24.62 -24.64
CA GLN A 795 7.89 24.19 -25.99
C GLN A 795 6.74 24.08 -27.02
N SER A 796 5.58 24.67 -26.73
CA SER A 796 4.46 24.73 -27.68
C SER A 796 4.72 25.77 -28.78
N SER A 797 4.00 25.65 -29.90
CA SER A 797 4.02 26.66 -30.97
C SER A 797 2.72 27.46 -30.95
N LEU A 798 2.82 28.75 -30.66
CA LEU A 798 1.74 29.74 -30.71
C LEU A 798 2.05 30.82 -31.75
N GLU A 799 2.79 30.47 -32.80
CA GLU A 799 3.16 31.40 -33.86
C GLU A 799 1.89 32.05 -34.48
N ASN A 800 1.89 33.38 -34.58
CA ASN A 800 0.76 34.18 -35.07
C ASN A 800 -0.59 33.93 -34.34
N ALA A 801 -0.58 33.31 -33.14
CA ALA A 801 -1.80 33.10 -32.37
C ALA A 801 -2.30 34.42 -31.75
N SER A 802 -3.62 34.54 -31.55
CA SER A 802 -4.24 35.71 -30.91
C SER A 802 -4.55 35.42 -29.45
N LEU A 803 -3.75 35.95 -28.53
CA LEU A 803 -3.90 35.89 -27.07
C LEU A 803 -4.33 37.23 -26.46
N ILE A 804 -5.00 38.08 -27.25
CA ILE A 804 -5.48 39.39 -26.82
C ILE A 804 -6.27 39.26 -25.50
N VAL A 805 -5.87 40.02 -24.49
CA VAL A 805 -6.45 40.04 -23.12
C VAL A 805 -6.57 38.63 -22.49
N ALA A 806 -5.76 37.66 -22.90
CA ALA A 806 -5.71 36.35 -22.25
C ALA A 806 -5.12 36.45 -20.84
N ASN A 807 -5.59 35.61 -19.93
CA ASN A 807 -5.05 35.50 -18.58
C ASN A 807 -4.03 34.36 -18.53
N CYS A 808 -2.74 34.67 -18.58
CA CYS A 808 -1.62 33.73 -18.55
C CYS A 808 -0.78 33.86 -17.27
N VAL A 809 -1.40 34.32 -16.16
CA VAL A 809 -0.69 34.54 -14.90
C VAL A 809 -0.07 33.23 -14.41
N GLY A 810 1.25 33.26 -14.19
CA GLY A 810 2.03 32.10 -13.76
C GLY A 810 2.09 30.94 -14.77
N ALA A 811 1.73 31.15 -16.04
CA ALA A 811 1.84 30.12 -17.06
C ALA A 811 3.30 29.71 -17.32
N GLU A 812 3.51 28.43 -17.59
CA GLU A 812 4.81 27.86 -17.99
C GLU A 812 4.91 27.94 -19.52
N LEU A 813 5.76 28.82 -20.03
CA LEU A 813 5.92 29.19 -21.44
C LEU A 813 7.38 29.06 -21.88
N GLN A 814 8.18 28.22 -21.22
CA GLN A 814 9.61 28.09 -21.49
C GLN A 814 9.83 27.51 -22.89
N GLY A 815 10.70 28.15 -23.67
CA GLY A 815 11.01 27.77 -25.05
C GLY A 815 9.82 27.84 -26.02
N VAL A 816 8.71 28.46 -25.64
CA VAL A 816 7.52 28.55 -26.49
C VAL A 816 7.79 29.40 -27.75
N ASN A 817 7.24 29.02 -28.90
CA ASN A 817 7.31 29.83 -30.11
C ASN A 817 6.08 30.76 -30.21
N LEU A 818 6.22 32.02 -29.81
CA LEU A 818 5.22 33.09 -29.88
C LEU A 818 5.52 34.10 -31.01
N ARG A 819 6.28 33.70 -32.03
CA ARG A 819 6.64 34.61 -33.13
C ARG A 819 5.39 35.20 -33.77
N GLY A 820 5.33 36.53 -33.88
CA GLY A 820 4.20 37.25 -34.46
C GLY A 820 2.87 37.11 -33.72
N ALA A 821 2.86 36.52 -32.51
CA ALA A 821 1.64 36.36 -31.72
C ALA A 821 1.09 37.72 -31.27
N ASP A 822 -0.23 37.83 -31.18
CA ASP A 822 -0.92 39.02 -30.67
C ASP A 822 -1.31 38.83 -29.21
N LEU A 823 -0.50 39.37 -28.30
CA LEU A 823 -0.64 39.32 -26.85
C LEU A 823 -1.11 40.68 -26.28
N ALA A 824 -1.74 41.54 -27.09
CA ALA A 824 -2.17 42.85 -26.65
C ALA A 824 -3.08 42.78 -25.41
N GLY A 825 -2.71 43.48 -24.34
CA GLY A 825 -3.42 43.51 -23.06
C GLY A 825 -3.41 42.18 -22.30
N ALA A 826 -2.63 41.18 -22.71
CA ALA A 826 -2.54 39.90 -22.01
C ALA A 826 -1.94 40.07 -20.61
N ASN A 827 -2.41 39.25 -19.66
CA ASN A 827 -1.89 39.24 -18.30
C ASN A 827 -0.92 38.06 -18.12
N LEU A 828 0.37 38.32 -18.18
CA LEU A 828 1.50 37.38 -18.07
C LEU A 828 2.24 37.55 -16.74
N ARG A 829 1.60 38.11 -15.70
CA ARG A 829 2.26 38.34 -14.41
C ARG A 829 2.83 37.03 -13.84
N GLY A 830 4.13 37.04 -13.54
CA GLY A 830 4.85 35.88 -13.03
C GLY A 830 4.92 34.68 -13.96
N ALA A 831 4.61 34.83 -15.25
CA ALA A 831 4.77 33.76 -16.24
C ALA A 831 6.26 33.46 -16.49
N ASP A 832 6.57 32.21 -16.81
CA ASP A 832 7.93 31.79 -17.14
C ASP A 832 8.10 31.61 -18.65
N LEU A 833 8.69 32.62 -19.29
CA LEU A 833 8.97 32.74 -20.73
C LEU A 833 10.47 32.54 -21.03
N ALA A 834 11.22 31.84 -20.16
CA ALA A 834 12.64 31.61 -20.38
C ALA A 834 12.90 30.94 -21.75
N GLY A 835 13.79 31.52 -22.56
CA GLY A 835 14.13 31.06 -23.90
C GLY A 835 12.98 31.13 -24.93
N ALA A 836 11.86 31.78 -24.61
CA ALA A 836 10.73 31.92 -25.53
C ALA A 836 11.09 32.75 -26.78
N ASN A 837 10.51 32.41 -27.92
CA ASN A 837 10.63 33.19 -29.15
C ASN A 837 9.43 34.13 -29.32
N LEU A 838 9.60 35.40 -28.97
CA LEU A 838 8.61 36.48 -29.08
C LEU A 838 8.95 37.44 -30.24
N GLN A 839 9.73 37.00 -31.23
CA GLN A 839 10.11 37.83 -32.36
C GLN A 839 8.85 38.41 -33.04
N GLU A 840 8.84 39.72 -33.28
CA GLU A 840 7.72 40.45 -33.92
C GLU A 840 6.36 40.31 -33.20
N ALA A 841 6.33 39.81 -31.96
CA ALA A 841 5.09 39.68 -31.19
C ALA A 841 4.52 41.04 -30.78
N ASN A 842 3.20 41.14 -30.70
CA ASN A 842 2.49 42.33 -30.22
C ASN A 842 2.16 42.18 -28.73
N LEU A 843 2.87 42.90 -27.86
CA LEU A 843 2.72 42.90 -26.40
C LEU A 843 2.20 44.25 -25.88
N GLN A 844 1.55 45.06 -26.74
CA GLN A 844 1.00 46.35 -26.33
C GLN A 844 0.08 46.22 -25.12
N TRP A 845 0.28 47.07 -24.10
CA TRP A 845 -0.48 47.06 -22.85
C TRP A 845 -0.42 45.76 -22.05
N ALA A 846 0.45 44.80 -22.40
CA ALA A 846 0.55 43.54 -21.68
C ALA A 846 1.14 43.74 -20.28
N ASN A 847 0.68 42.95 -19.32
CA ASN A 847 1.21 42.94 -17.96
C ASN A 847 2.15 41.75 -17.78
N LEU A 848 3.45 41.99 -17.74
CA LEU A 848 4.53 41.03 -17.52
C LEU A 848 5.23 41.25 -16.17
N THR A 849 4.56 41.84 -15.18
CA THR A 849 5.17 42.10 -13.86
C THR A 849 5.73 40.80 -13.26
N GLY A 850 7.00 40.80 -12.87
CA GLY A 850 7.70 39.66 -12.29
C GLY A 850 7.84 38.45 -13.22
N ALA A 851 7.60 38.59 -14.54
CA ALA A 851 7.76 37.49 -15.49
C ALA A 851 9.26 37.14 -15.70
N ASN A 852 9.54 35.88 -15.98
CA ASN A 852 10.88 35.43 -16.34
C ASN A 852 11.02 35.38 -17.86
N LEU A 853 11.86 36.23 -18.45
CA LEU A 853 12.16 36.35 -19.88
C LEU A 853 13.65 36.11 -20.14
N GLN A 854 14.35 35.39 -19.26
CA GLN A 854 15.76 35.07 -19.43
C GLN A 854 15.99 34.40 -20.79
N GLU A 855 16.98 34.88 -21.55
CA GLU A 855 17.36 34.36 -22.88
C GLU A 855 16.22 34.41 -23.93
N ALA A 856 15.12 35.11 -23.65
CA ALA A 856 14.00 35.22 -24.59
C ALA A 856 14.37 36.07 -25.82
N ASN A 857 13.86 35.70 -26.99
CA ASN A 857 14.02 36.46 -28.23
C ASN A 857 12.84 37.40 -28.46
N LEU A 858 13.01 38.68 -28.16
CA LEU A 858 12.03 39.77 -28.34
C LEU A 858 12.37 40.67 -29.55
N GLN A 859 13.16 40.17 -30.51
CA GLN A 859 13.58 40.96 -31.66
C GLN A 859 12.38 41.55 -32.41
N GLY A 860 12.35 42.88 -32.56
CA GLY A 860 11.25 43.59 -33.23
C GLY A 860 9.89 43.50 -32.54
N ALA A 861 9.81 43.01 -31.31
CA ALA A 861 8.55 42.93 -30.57
C ALA A 861 8.01 44.33 -30.22
N ASN A 862 6.69 44.46 -30.16
CA ASN A 862 6.00 45.71 -29.84
C ASN A 862 5.53 45.69 -28.37
N LEU A 863 6.23 46.42 -27.51
CA LEU A 863 6.03 46.48 -26.06
C LEU A 863 5.45 47.83 -25.60
N VAL A 864 4.83 48.59 -26.50
CA VAL A 864 4.31 49.94 -26.19
C VAL A 864 3.36 49.89 -24.99
N GLU A 865 3.65 50.71 -23.97
CA GLU A 865 2.91 50.79 -22.70
C GLU A 865 2.76 49.44 -21.96
N ALA A 866 3.61 48.45 -22.23
CA ALA A 866 3.65 47.20 -21.48
C ALA A 866 4.26 47.40 -20.08
N ASN A 867 3.86 46.57 -19.11
CA ASN A 867 4.41 46.58 -17.77
C ASN A 867 5.34 45.39 -17.54
N LEU A 868 6.65 45.65 -17.48
CA LEU A 868 7.73 44.70 -17.21
C LEU A 868 8.39 44.95 -15.84
N GLN A 869 7.69 45.60 -14.91
CA GLN A 869 8.20 45.83 -13.55
C GLN A 869 8.69 44.52 -12.91
N GLN A 870 9.89 44.52 -12.34
CA GLN A 870 10.55 43.36 -11.71
C GLN A 870 10.72 42.13 -12.64
N ALA A 871 10.57 42.28 -13.96
CA ALA A 871 10.78 41.17 -14.89
C ALA A 871 12.27 40.81 -15.02
N ASN A 872 12.57 39.53 -15.23
CA ASN A 872 13.92 39.06 -15.50
C ASN A 872 14.16 38.97 -17.01
N LEU A 873 14.90 39.92 -17.58
CA LEU A 873 15.28 39.98 -19.01
C LEU A 873 16.78 39.67 -19.22
N GLN A 874 17.40 38.94 -18.29
CA GLN A 874 18.82 38.59 -18.41
C GLN A 874 19.10 37.88 -19.75
N GLU A 875 20.11 38.36 -20.48
CA GLU A 875 20.54 37.79 -21.77
C GLU A 875 19.45 37.78 -22.86
N ALA A 876 18.34 38.51 -22.68
CA ALA A 876 17.26 38.59 -23.66
C ALA A 876 17.69 39.40 -24.90
N ASN A 877 17.19 39.01 -26.07
CA ASN A 877 17.42 39.74 -27.33
C ASN A 877 16.25 40.69 -27.62
N LEU A 878 16.43 41.98 -27.36
CA LEU A 878 15.46 43.06 -27.61
C LEU A 878 15.82 43.90 -28.85
N GLN A 879 16.66 43.38 -29.75
CA GLN A 879 17.11 44.13 -30.93
C GLN A 879 15.91 44.65 -31.75
N GLY A 880 15.86 45.97 -31.98
CA GLY A 880 14.78 46.60 -32.75
C GLY A 880 13.40 46.60 -32.07
N ALA A 881 13.28 46.18 -30.80
CA ALA A 881 12.01 46.18 -30.08
C ALA A 881 11.47 47.60 -29.86
N ILE A 882 10.16 47.76 -29.82
CA ILE A 882 9.49 49.05 -29.57
C ILE A 882 9.09 49.11 -28.09
N LEU A 883 9.83 49.86 -27.29
CA LEU A 883 9.68 49.97 -25.83
C LEU A 883 9.07 51.30 -25.39
N GLN A 884 8.29 51.95 -26.26
CA GLN A 884 7.77 53.29 -25.97
C GLN A 884 6.79 53.26 -24.80
N GLY A 885 7.03 54.05 -23.75
CA GLY A 885 6.18 54.08 -22.56
C GLY A 885 6.21 52.79 -21.72
N THR A 886 7.11 51.85 -22.01
CA THR A 886 7.20 50.58 -21.28
C THR A 886 7.71 50.82 -19.85
N ASN A 887 7.08 50.17 -18.87
CA ASN A 887 7.55 50.20 -17.48
C ASN A 887 8.56 49.07 -17.23
N LEU A 888 9.84 49.40 -17.00
CA LEU A 888 10.95 48.48 -16.69
C LEU A 888 11.50 48.72 -15.27
N LEU A 889 10.71 49.32 -14.37
CA LEU A 889 11.09 49.55 -12.97
C LEU A 889 11.59 48.26 -12.31
N GLU A 890 12.78 48.30 -11.69
CA GLU A 890 13.44 47.14 -11.04
C GLU A 890 13.67 45.92 -11.96
N ALA A 891 13.56 46.06 -13.29
CA ALA A 891 13.77 44.95 -14.20
C ALA A 891 15.25 44.56 -14.31
N ASN A 892 15.53 43.26 -14.46
CA ASN A 892 16.89 42.75 -14.66
C ASN A 892 17.22 42.65 -16.15
N LEU A 893 17.99 43.60 -16.70
CA LEU A 893 18.41 43.65 -18.11
C LEU A 893 19.88 43.24 -18.30
N GLN A 894 20.46 42.53 -17.32
CA GLN A 894 21.86 42.14 -17.36
C GLN A 894 22.18 41.38 -18.66
N GLN A 895 23.20 41.83 -19.40
CA GLN A 895 23.63 41.25 -20.68
C GLN A 895 22.56 41.19 -21.78
N ALA A 896 21.44 41.89 -21.63
CA ALA A 896 20.42 41.99 -22.67
C ALA A 896 20.93 42.78 -23.90
N ASN A 897 20.43 42.44 -25.08
CA ASN A 897 20.74 43.15 -26.33
C ASN A 897 19.61 44.12 -26.70
N LEU A 898 19.83 45.43 -26.52
CA LEU A 898 18.89 46.50 -26.85
C LEU A 898 19.25 47.24 -28.14
N GLN A 899 20.12 46.69 -28.99
CA GLN A 899 20.58 47.35 -30.21
C GLN A 899 19.40 47.81 -31.10
N GLY A 900 19.28 49.13 -31.31
CA GLY A 900 18.25 49.73 -32.16
C GLY A 900 16.83 49.65 -31.58
N ALA A 901 16.69 49.39 -30.29
CA ALA A 901 15.40 49.41 -29.60
C ALA A 901 14.89 50.86 -29.41
N TYR A 902 13.58 51.06 -29.52
CA TYR A 902 12.95 52.37 -29.39
C TYR A 902 12.50 52.62 -27.95
N LEU A 903 13.32 53.31 -27.16
CA LEU A 903 13.15 53.52 -25.71
C LEU A 903 12.44 54.83 -25.31
N GLN A 904 11.74 55.50 -26.23
CA GLN A 904 11.09 56.78 -25.94
C GLN A 904 10.10 56.66 -24.77
N ASP A 905 10.23 57.50 -23.75
CA ASP A 905 9.35 57.50 -22.56
C ASP A 905 9.36 56.18 -21.76
N ALA A 906 10.36 55.30 -21.94
CA ALA A 906 10.51 54.07 -21.16
C ALA A 906 10.98 54.37 -19.72
N TYR A 907 10.40 53.70 -18.72
CA TYR A 907 10.74 53.87 -17.31
C TYR A 907 11.77 52.83 -16.87
N LEU A 908 13.02 53.23 -16.68
CA LEU A 908 14.15 52.35 -16.34
C LEU A 908 14.70 52.57 -14.92
N GLU A 909 13.93 53.19 -14.04
CA GLU A 909 14.32 53.42 -12.65
C GLU A 909 14.65 52.08 -11.96
N GLU A 910 15.77 52.04 -11.23
CA GLU A 910 16.29 50.84 -10.54
C GLU A 910 16.51 49.59 -11.42
N ALA A 911 16.49 49.72 -12.76
CA ALA A 911 16.77 48.60 -13.66
C ALA A 911 18.26 48.20 -13.67
N ASN A 912 18.55 46.89 -13.64
CA ASN A 912 19.92 46.39 -13.72
C ASN A 912 20.40 46.31 -15.18
N LEU A 913 21.18 47.30 -15.62
CA LEU A 913 21.74 47.40 -16.98
C LEU A 913 23.17 46.84 -17.13
N LYS A 914 23.62 45.98 -16.21
CA LYS A 914 25.00 45.50 -16.22
C LYS A 914 25.30 44.67 -17.49
N GLY A 915 26.23 45.16 -18.30
CA GLY A 915 26.65 44.45 -19.52
C GLY A 915 25.62 44.48 -20.66
N THR A 916 24.56 45.28 -20.55
CA THR A 916 23.57 45.49 -21.60
C THR A 916 24.21 46.13 -22.84
N ILE A 917 23.83 45.66 -24.03
CA ILE A 917 24.35 46.16 -25.32
C ILE A 917 23.38 47.22 -25.87
N LEU A 918 23.88 48.43 -26.14
CA LEU A 918 23.12 49.58 -26.64
C LEU A 918 23.83 50.20 -27.86
N GLU A 919 23.09 50.82 -28.79
CA GLU A 919 23.68 51.72 -29.79
C GLU A 919 23.77 53.16 -29.29
N GLY A 920 24.72 53.94 -29.82
CA GLY A 920 24.99 55.31 -29.35
C GLY A 920 23.82 56.30 -29.49
N LYS A 921 22.79 55.99 -30.28
CA LYS A 921 21.56 56.80 -30.39
C LYS A 921 20.54 56.48 -29.28
N ASP A 922 20.59 55.26 -28.74
CA ASP A 922 19.67 54.78 -27.69
C ASP A 922 20.01 55.42 -26.33
N ILE A 923 21.27 55.81 -26.14
CA ILE A 923 21.78 56.52 -24.95
C ILE A 923 21.19 57.93 -24.84
N ALA A 924 20.88 58.59 -25.95
CA ALA A 924 20.31 59.94 -25.95
C ALA A 924 18.84 59.98 -25.48
N SER A 925 18.12 58.86 -25.55
CA SER A 925 16.78 58.68 -24.97
C SER A 925 16.80 58.24 -23.50
N LEU A 926 17.95 57.83 -22.97
CA LEU A 926 18.13 57.39 -21.57
C LEU A 926 18.43 58.53 -20.60
N THR A 927 18.58 59.78 -21.07
CA THR A 927 18.75 60.93 -20.18
C THR A 927 17.42 61.22 -19.49
N THR A 928 17.28 60.64 -18.30
CA THR A 928 16.29 61.04 -17.31
C THR A 928 16.42 62.53 -17.03
N SER A 929 15.27 63.17 -16.85
CA SER A 929 15.14 64.46 -16.20
C SER A 929 15.80 64.39 -14.82
N SER A 930 17.06 64.81 -14.74
CA SER A 930 17.69 65.13 -13.46
C SER A 930 17.08 66.45 -12.99
N ASP A 931 16.24 66.37 -11.96
CA ASP A 931 16.02 67.51 -11.09
C ASP A 931 17.37 68.00 -10.59
N GLU A 932 17.56 69.31 -10.72
CA GLU A 932 18.57 70.08 -10.03
C GLU A 932 18.42 69.84 -8.52
N ASP A 933 19.43 69.26 -7.86
CA ASP A 933 20.01 69.76 -6.60
C ASP A 933 21.10 68.80 -6.05
N SER A 934 22.30 69.38 -5.83
CA SER A 934 23.32 69.15 -4.76
C SER A 934 23.14 67.94 -3.83
N ASP A 935 24.12 67.11 -3.43
CA ASP A 935 25.57 67.26 -3.25
C ASP A 935 26.21 65.86 -3.04
N GLU A 936 27.50 65.75 -3.41
CA GLU A 936 28.58 64.83 -2.97
C GLU A 936 28.24 63.54 -2.17
N SER A 937 28.44 62.35 -2.76
CA SER A 937 29.56 61.39 -2.49
C SER A 937 29.39 60.03 -3.15
#